data_AF-D3DAE9-F1
#
_entry.id   AF-D3DAE9-F1
#
_cell.length_a   1.000
_cell.length_b   1.000
_cell.length_c   1.000
_cell.angle_alpha   90.00
_cell.angle_beta   90.00
_cell.angle_gamma   90.00
#
_symmetry.space_group_name_H-M   'P 1'
#
loop_
_entity.id
_entity.type
_entity.pdbx_description
1 polymer ?
#
loop_
_entity_poly.entity_id
_entity_poly.type
_entity_poly.pdbx_seq_one_letter_code
_entity_poly.pdbx_strand_id
1 'polypeptide(L)'
;MGYQLGIDVGSANTVLAVSDGGWPAVLTLGGGRAVPSVLYMPQAGGMLVGRSAARRATADPGRAARGFLHRVGEPGHVLVAGAAYSPEGLLGRLVGHLVGQVVAARGEEPEQIVVAHPTFWPEHRRAAFTEAVSQLSDVSAPVTTCASADAIGTLLISRRAARTVDLVGFYDFGAGHFDSAVLSFSPFGFERLGSPVGVGRAGGAEFDELLVDRALAQAGTSRDRLDLGDPAIAVALGRLRDECAQAKEYLAEEEEIEVTVSLPGREAASVTLRRSDLETLVAPVVDDTVRAFRQALRSGQAEPADLSTVQLFGGTARMPLVAAQMRAAFPGVGRWQVGSDDDIATGAALIAAGLAERSPGEQITSIIRPPVAGTQPGSVPPWGSVSQPGSYPAEGSVPPASSFPPAGSVPPVSSFPPVGSLPPVGSASSAGPVSSARQADPDATVIGGRTGAPVSSPPPAGTAPGTPMTYPTATGAPSAGFDEGAATMLGGMEIVNAAGESHPGGAAPVPPQSARPDTRRGGRSGSGGGPFGGRSGATIAAAVAAIVFVTAGVVFGVALTGGDDEEPTAVVPIAATTTTPPAQQSASPAPLTRGPNTVLIAGSAEVAPISETAYAGFRQVQPNVTVNVNSSTTEDGFAKLCAGEIDVADASFEFDAKSNPGCADQIVGFEVAHHTLPIVVNPQNSWARCMTLDQVRKIWNAGSQITRWDQINSSFPAQPITFVGPPRDSVQAQVFNATVNDASDRSRQYQEADLSGVATDVARDQYALGFLDFPTFQTFGSQLRGLEIDNGKGCVEPNAVTAGTGFYLPLCKPVFVYARKDSLREPGAAAFMRYYMENGEKIAFDAHYVPRAQSTIDENVAQVDELIKGVPPVTA
;
A
#
# COMPACT_ATOMS: atom_id res chain seq x y z
N MET A 1 -18.80 -11.94 13.91
CA MET A 1 -17.98 -11.56 12.75
C MET A 1 -17.43 -12.85 12.22
N GLY A 2 -17.74 -13.17 10.98
CA GLY A 2 -17.04 -14.19 10.21
C GLY A 2 -15.62 -13.73 9.89
N TYR A 3 -14.96 -14.48 9.02
CA TYR A 3 -13.55 -14.28 8.71
C TYR A 3 -13.34 -13.55 7.38
N GLN A 4 -12.19 -12.91 7.23
CA GLN A 4 -11.80 -12.21 6.00
C GLN A 4 -10.57 -12.89 5.39
N LEU A 5 -10.54 -13.02 4.05
CA LEU A 5 -9.59 -13.83 3.31
C LEU A 5 -8.71 -12.96 2.38
N GLY A 6 -7.41 -12.96 2.63
CA GLY A 6 -6.40 -12.39 1.73
C GLY A 6 -5.74 -13.48 0.89
N ILE A 7 -5.55 -13.22 -0.40
CA ILE A 7 -4.92 -14.15 -1.35
C ILE A 7 -3.84 -13.42 -2.14
N ASP A 8 -2.62 -13.95 -2.14
CA ASP A 8 -1.56 -13.57 -3.08
C ASP A 8 -1.47 -14.62 -4.18
N VAL A 9 -1.73 -14.24 -5.44
CA VAL A 9 -1.67 -15.13 -6.60
C VAL A 9 -0.38 -14.87 -7.37
N GLY A 10 0.70 -15.55 -6.98
CA GLY A 10 1.96 -15.55 -7.72
C GLY A 10 1.97 -16.47 -8.94
N SER A 11 2.97 -16.29 -9.81
CA SER A 11 3.12 -17.07 -11.06
C SER A 11 3.52 -18.54 -10.85
N ALA A 12 4.15 -18.86 -9.71
CA ALA A 12 4.58 -20.21 -9.34
C ALA A 12 3.88 -20.74 -8.07
N ASN A 13 3.61 -19.87 -7.10
CA ASN A 13 2.91 -20.21 -5.85
C ASN A 13 1.80 -19.20 -5.56
N THR A 14 0.76 -19.66 -4.87
CA THR A 14 -0.34 -18.86 -4.31
C THR A 14 -0.33 -19.05 -2.79
N VAL A 15 -0.52 -17.96 -2.04
CA VAL A 15 -0.55 -17.95 -0.57
C VAL A 15 -1.88 -17.36 -0.11
N LEU A 16 -2.45 -17.91 0.98
CA LEU A 16 -3.71 -17.47 1.54
C LEU A 16 -3.54 -17.15 3.03
N ALA A 17 -4.13 -16.06 3.49
CA ALA A 17 -4.17 -15.67 4.90
C ALA A 17 -5.58 -15.30 5.32
N VAL A 18 -5.93 -15.61 6.55
CA VAL A 18 -7.27 -15.34 7.13
C VAL A 18 -7.15 -14.49 8.37
N SER A 19 -7.97 -13.44 8.48
CA SER A 19 -8.24 -12.73 9.72
C SER A 19 -9.58 -13.16 10.30
N ASP A 20 -9.61 -13.48 11.59
CA ASP A 20 -10.83 -13.79 12.35
C ASP A 20 -11.14 -12.63 13.33
N GLY A 21 -10.93 -11.38 12.88
CA GLY A 21 -10.94 -10.17 13.74
C GLY A 21 -9.66 -9.96 14.56
N GLY A 22 -8.55 -10.57 14.14
CA GLY A 22 -7.24 -10.51 14.81
C GLY A 22 -6.09 -10.38 13.82
N TRP A 23 -4.84 -10.64 14.27
CA TRP A 23 -3.71 -10.67 13.33
C TRP A 23 -3.88 -11.82 12.32
N PRO A 24 -3.71 -11.62 11.00
CA PRO A 24 -4.00 -12.68 10.05
C PRO A 24 -3.08 -13.90 10.18
N ALA A 25 -3.67 -15.08 10.10
CA ALA A 25 -3.00 -16.37 10.10
C ALA A 25 -2.92 -16.93 8.67
N VAL A 26 -1.71 -17.30 8.24
CA VAL A 26 -1.45 -17.87 6.91
C VAL A 26 -1.85 -19.35 6.89
N LEU A 27 -2.70 -19.72 5.94
CA LEU A 27 -3.23 -21.07 5.81
C LEU A 27 -2.19 -22.05 5.25
N THR A 28 -2.32 -23.32 5.62
CA THR A 28 -1.56 -24.42 5.03
C THR A 28 -2.51 -25.29 4.20
N LEU A 29 -2.42 -25.20 2.88
CA LEU A 29 -3.27 -25.95 1.93
C LEU A 29 -2.40 -26.82 1.03
N GLY A 30 -2.89 -27.98 0.61
CA GLY A 30 -2.13 -28.91 -0.25
C GLY A 30 -0.77 -29.35 0.31
N GLY A 31 -0.56 -29.23 1.63
CA GLY A 31 0.66 -29.60 2.36
C GLY A 31 1.68 -28.47 2.62
N GLY A 32 1.38 -27.21 2.29
CA GLY A 32 2.28 -26.07 2.57
C GLY A 32 1.57 -24.72 2.62
N ARG A 33 2.28 -23.67 3.06
CA ARG A 33 1.79 -22.28 3.06
C ARG A 33 1.82 -21.68 1.65
N ALA A 34 2.88 -21.96 0.90
CA ALA A 34 2.97 -21.73 -0.53
C ALA A 34 2.35 -22.92 -1.29
N VAL A 35 1.24 -22.66 -1.99
CA VAL A 35 0.52 -23.65 -2.82
C VAL A 35 0.93 -23.49 -4.28
N PRO A 36 1.49 -24.51 -4.96
CA PRO A 36 1.87 -24.37 -6.36
C PRO A 36 0.71 -23.92 -7.26
N SER A 37 0.91 -22.85 -8.04
CA SER A 37 -0.03 -22.25 -8.99
C SER A 37 -0.17 -23.10 -10.27
N VAL A 38 -0.48 -24.39 -10.07
CA VAL A 38 -0.57 -25.42 -11.09
C VAL A 38 -1.98 -26.00 -11.07
N LEU A 39 -2.66 -25.96 -12.21
CA LEU A 39 -3.93 -26.65 -12.42
C LEU A 39 -3.67 -27.92 -13.21
N TYR A 40 -4.19 -29.06 -12.77
CA TYR A 40 -4.10 -30.33 -13.50
C TYR A 40 -5.50 -30.91 -13.73
N MET A 41 -5.79 -31.34 -14.96
CA MET A 41 -7.09 -31.87 -15.37
C MET A 41 -7.02 -33.41 -15.52
N PRO A 42 -7.54 -34.23 -14.57
CA PRO A 42 -7.48 -35.68 -14.64
C PRO A 42 -8.33 -36.29 -15.77
N GLN A 43 -8.08 -37.56 -16.12
CA GLN A 43 -8.82 -38.25 -17.20
C GLN A 43 -10.24 -38.64 -16.76
N ALA A 44 -10.42 -38.90 -15.46
CA ALA A 44 -11.71 -39.13 -14.82
C ALA A 44 -12.53 -37.83 -14.59
N GLY A 45 -12.09 -36.69 -15.13
CA GLY A 45 -12.69 -35.38 -14.88
C GLY A 45 -12.22 -34.74 -13.56
N GLY A 46 -12.90 -33.64 -13.18
CA GLY A 46 -12.50 -32.78 -12.07
C GLY A 46 -11.24 -31.98 -12.35
N MET A 47 -10.67 -31.40 -11.29
CA MET A 47 -9.48 -30.55 -11.34
C MET A 47 -8.68 -30.72 -10.05
N LEU A 48 -7.35 -30.66 -10.15
CA LEU A 48 -6.43 -30.67 -9.02
C LEU A 48 -5.62 -29.37 -9.00
N VAL A 49 -5.26 -28.93 -7.80
CA VAL A 49 -4.40 -27.75 -7.53
C VAL A 49 -3.22 -28.14 -6.63
N GLY A 50 -2.18 -27.31 -6.59
CA GLY A 50 -1.08 -27.42 -5.62
C GLY A 50 -0.15 -28.59 -5.87
N ARG A 51 0.45 -29.15 -4.82
CA ARG A 51 1.47 -30.21 -4.93
C ARG A 51 0.98 -31.46 -5.67
N SER A 52 -0.29 -31.84 -5.49
CA SER A 52 -0.91 -32.96 -6.20
C SER A 52 -1.03 -32.71 -7.71
N ALA A 53 -1.31 -31.46 -8.11
CA ALA A 53 -1.31 -31.05 -9.51
C ALA A 53 0.10 -30.98 -10.08
N ALA A 54 1.04 -30.33 -9.36
CA ALA A 54 2.44 -30.20 -9.75
C ALA A 54 3.10 -31.56 -10.04
N ARG A 55 2.96 -32.53 -9.11
CA ARG A 55 3.50 -33.90 -9.26
C ARG A 55 2.92 -34.65 -10.46
N ARG A 56 1.64 -34.45 -10.79
CA ARG A 56 1.01 -35.09 -11.96
C ARG A 56 1.39 -34.38 -13.26
N ALA A 57 1.56 -33.06 -13.23
CA ALA A 57 2.02 -32.26 -14.37
C ALA A 57 3.41 -32.70 -14.88
N THR A 58 4.30 -33.17 -14.01
CA THR A 58 5.61 -33.73 -14.40
C THR A 58 5.49 -35.05 -15.19
N ALA A 59 4.42 -35.82 -14.96
CA ALA A 59 4.17 -37.10 -15.63
C ALA A 59 3.28 -36.97 -16.89
N ASP A 60 2.42 -35.95 -16.93
CA ASP A 60 1.49 -35.68 -18.04
C ASP A 60 1.34 -34.14 -18.24
N PRO A 61 2.36 -33.48 -18.84
CA PRO A 61 2.42 -32.01 -18.90
C PRO A 61 1.37 -31.40 -19.81
N GLY A 62 0.89 -32.12 -20.84
CA GLY A 62 -0.17 -31.65 -21.75
C GLY A 62 -1.54 -31.46 -21.08
N ARG A 63 -1.67 -31.84 -19.81
CA ARG A 63 -2.91 -31.75 -19.01
C ARG A 63 -2.80 -30.83 -17.81
N ALA A 64 -1.71 -30.05 -17.76
CA ALA A 64 -1.46 -29.05 -16.75
C ALA A 64 -1.41 -27.64 -17.33
N ALA A 65 -1.92 -26.67 -16.57
CA ALA A 65 -1.59 -25.26 -16.77
C ALA A 65 -0.60 -24.81 -15.68
N ARG A 66 0.51 -24.20 -16.10
CA ARG A 66 1.52 -23.55 -15.26
C ARG A 66 1.75 -22.13 -15.79
N GLY A 67 2.11 -21.18 -14.92
CA GLY A 67 2.59 -19.85 -15.33
C GLY A 67 1.59 -18.97 -16.09
N PHE A 68 0.29 -19.26 -16.08
CA PHE A 68 -0.71 -18.53 -16.88
C PHE A 68 -0.98 -17.09 -16.39
N LEU A 69 -0.64 -16.74 -15.14
CA LEU A 69 -0.85 -15.41 -14.57
C LEU A 69 -0.25 -14.28 -15.43
N HIS A 70 0.97 -14.46 -15.96
CA HIS A 70 1.61 -13.44 -16.78
C HIS A 70 0.91 -13.20 -18.12
N ARG A 71 -0.07 -14.04 -18.50
CA ARG A 71 -0.89 -13.90 -19.71
C ARG A 71 -2.28 -13.29 -19.44
N VAL A 72 -2.64 -12.99 -18.20
CA VAL A 72 -3.93 -12.35 -17.87
C VAL A 72 -3.97 -10.94 -18.46
N GLY A 73 -5.01 -10.65 -19.24
CA GLY A 73 -5.16 -9.45 -20.06
C GLY A 73 -4.48 -9.52 -21.43
N GLU A 74 -3.85 -10.63 -21.80
CA GLU A 74 -3.25 -10.85 -23.12
C GLU A 74 -4.14 -11.75 -24.02
N PRO A 75 -4.21 -11.51 -25.34
CA PRO A 75 -5.05 -12.30 -26.23
C PRO A 75 -4.55 -13.74 -26.39
N GLY A 76 -5.49 -14.66 -26.56
CA GLY A 76 -5.23 -16.06 -26.90
C GLY A 76 -5.57 -17.04 -25.78
N HIS A 77 -5.23 -18.31 -25.98
CA HIS A 77 -5.64 -19.41 -25.11
C HIS A 77 -4.45 -20.23 -24.61
N VAL A 78 -4.68 -21.00 -23.56
CA VAL A 78 -3.83 -22.09 -23.07
C VAL A 78 -4.53 -23.40 -23.43
N LEU A 79 -3.83 -24.32 -24.09
CA LEU A 79 -4.36 -25.67 -24.32
C LEU A 79 -4.06 -26.54 -23.11
N VAL A 80 -5.10 -27.13 -22.51
CA VAL A 80 -4.99 -28.03 -21.37
C VAL A 80 -5.86 -29.25 -21.64
N ALA A 81 -5.27 -30.44 -21.67
CA ALA A 81 -5.95 -31.70 -21.99
C ALA A 81 -6.74 -31.66 -23.32
N GLY A 82 -6.26 -30.90 -24.31
CA GLY A 82 -6.89 -30.73 -25.62
C GLY A 82 -7.98 -29.66 -25.70
N ALA A 83 -8.41 -29.08 -24.57
CA ALA A 83 -9.37 -27.97 -24.54
C ALA A 83 -8.65 -26.61 -24.43
N ALA A 84 -9.24 -25.57 -25.03
CA ALA A 84 -8.73 -24.20 -24.97
C ALA A 84 -9.35 -23.43 -23.79
N TYR A 85 -8.52 -22.84 -22.95
CA TYR A 85 -8.91 -22.00 -21.82
C TYR A 85 -8.31 -20.60 -21.96
N SER A 86 -9.04 -19.57 -21.54
CA SER A 86 -8.45 -18.24 -21.34
C SER A 86 -7.57 -18.22 -20.07
N PRO A 87 -6.52 -17.39 -20.01
CA PRO A 87 -5.74 -17.16 -18.78
C PRO A 87 -6.62 -16.76 -17.58
N GLU A 88 -7.64 -15.93 -17.84
CA GLU A 88 -8.65 -15.47 -16.88
C GLU A 88 -9.48 -16.65 -16.34
N GLY A 89 -9.94 -17.54 -17.23
CA GLY A 89 -10.71 -18.72 -16.86
C GLY A 89 -9.90 -19.76 -16.08
N LEU A 90 -8.57 -19.78 -16.24
CA LEU A 90 -7.67 -20.57 -15.40
C LEU A 90 -7.46 -19.90 -14.04
N LEU A 91 -7.29 -18.58 -14.00
CA LEU A 91 -7.18 -17.80 -12.76
C LEU A 91 -8.41 -17.96 -11.86
N GLY A 92 -9.61 -17.73 -12.39
CA GLY A 92 -10.86 -17.90 -11.63
C GLY A 92 -11.04 -19.33 -11.11
N ARG A 93 -10.65 -20.35 -11.90
CA ARG A 93 -10.65 -21.75 -11.46
C ARG A 93 -9.64 -22.03 -10.34
N LEU A 94 -8.43 -21.47 -10.40
CA LEU A 94 -7.43 -21.63 -9.35
C LEU A 94 -7.92 -21.00 -8.04
N VAL A 95 -8.36 -19.73 -8.09
CA VAL A 95 -8.81 -18.98 -6.91
C VAL A 95 -10.07 -19.64 -6.33
N GLY A 96 -11.09 -19.90 -7.15
CA GLY A 96 -12.34 -20.53 -6.69
C GLY A 96 -12.13 -21.91 -6.06
N HIS A 97 -11.24 -22.73 -6.61
CA HIS A 97 -10.92 -24.04 -6.01
C HIS A 97 -10.20 -23.91 -4.66
N LEU A 98 -9.30 -22.92 -4.51
CA LEU A 98 -8.62 -22.67 -3.25
C LEU A 98 -9.58 -22.08 -2.19
N VAL A 99 -10.42 -21.10 -2.57
CA VAL A 99 -11.47 -20.56 -1.69
C VAL A 99 -12.42 -21.68 -1.26
N GLY A 100 -12.86 -22.55 -2.18
CA GLY A 100 -13.71 -23.71 -1.84
C GLY A 100 -13.05 -24.67 -0.84
N GLN A 101 -11.73 -24.87 -0.88
CA GLN A 101 -11.01 -25.61 0.16
C GLN A 101 -11.01 -24.90 1.51
N VAL A 102 -10.86 -23.57 1.53
CA VAL A 102 -10.95 -22.76 2.77
C VAL A 102 -12.35 -22.83 3.37
N VAL A 103 -13.40 -22.62 2.57
CA VAL A 103 -14.81 -22.71 2.99
C VAL A 103 -15.12 -24.10 3.53
N ALA A 104 -14.70 -25.17 2.84
CA ALA A 104 -14.89 -26.54 3.32
C ALA A 104 -14.14 -26.84 4.64
N ALA A 105 -12.99 -26.19 4.89
CA ALA A 105 -12.21 -26.35 6.12
C ALA A 105 -12.73 -25.48 7.28
N ARG A 106 -13.29 -24.30 7.00
CA ARG A 106 -13.85 -23.36 7.99
C ARG A 106 -15.31 -23.64 8.34
N GLY A 107 -16.08 -24.23 7.42
CA GLY A 107 -17.52 -24.52 7.59
C GLY A 107 -18.45 -23.35 7.26
N GLU A 108 -17.90 -22.18 6.91
CA GLU A 108 -18.61 -20.96 6.54
C GLU A 108 -17.87 -20.20 5.42
N GLU A 109 -18.58 -19.35 4.68
CA GLU A 109 -17.98 -18.43 3.71
C GLU A 109 -17.32 -17.23 4.40
N PRO A 110 -16.26 -16.63 3.83
CA PRO A 110 -15.68 -15.39 4.34
C PRO A 110 -16.64 -14.21 4.16
N GLU A 111 -16.56 -13.20 5.03
CA GLU A 111 -17.32 -11.95 4.88
C GLU A 111 -16.77 -11.07 3.75
N GLN A 112 -15.46 -11.16 3.47
CA GLN A 112 -14.77 -10.39 2.43
C GLN A 112 -13.55 -11.16 1.92
N ILE A 113 -13.35 -11.15 0.60
CA ILE A 113 -12.14 -11.66 -0.06
C ILE A 113 -11.38 -10.50 -0.69
N VAL A 114 -10.04 -10.49 -0.54
CA VAL A 114 -9.14 -9.58 -1.26
C VAL A 114 -8.06 -10.39 -1.95
N VAL A 115 -7.90 -10.19 -3.27
CA VAL A 115 -6.90 -10.88 -4.11
C VAL A 115 -5.87 -9.87 -4.62
N ALA A 116 -4.59 -10.09 -4.32
CA ALA A 116 -3.50 -9.24 -4.76
C ALA A 116 -3.13 -9.50 -6.23
N HIS A 117 -2.80 -8.43 -6.96
CA HIS A 117 -2.24 -8.45 -8.31
C HIS A 117 -0.94 -7.62 -8.38
N PRO A 118 -0.07 -7.85 -9.38
CA PRO A 118 1.14 -7.05 -9.56
C PRO A 118 0.84 -5.54 -9.70
N THR A 119 1.62 -4.72 -9.02
CA THR A 119 1.42 -3.26 -8.87
C THR A 119 1.63 -2.52 -10.19
N PHE A 120 2.65 -2.90 -10.96
CA PHE A 120 2.96 -2.30 -12.26
C PHE A 120 1.92 -2.57 -13.37
N TRP A 121 0.92 -3.42 -13.14
CA TRP A 121 -0.02 -3.79 -14.20
C TRP A 121 -0.87 -2.60 -14.67
N PRO A 122 -0.96 -2.36 -15.99
CA PRO A 122 -1.84 -1.35 -16.55
C PRO A 122 -3.31 -1.73 -16.36
N GLU A 123 -4.18 -0.73 -16.44
CA GLU A 123 -5.61 -0.81 -16.12
C GLU A 123 -6.33 -2.00 -16.78
N HIS A 124 -6.11 -2.26 -18.07
CA HIS A 124 -6.76 -3.37 -18.78
C HIS A 124 -6.43 -4.75 -18.18
N ARG A 125 -5.21 -4.96 -17.67
CA ARG A 125 -4.82 -6.21 -17.01
C ARG A 125 -5.44 -6.33 -15.63
N ARG A 126 -5.50 -5.22 -14.88
CA ARG A 126 -6.19 -5.17 -13.57
C ARG A 126 -7.69 -5.44 -13.72
N ALA A 127 -8.33 -4.85 -14.73
CA ALA A 127 -9.73 -5.10 -15.04
C ALA A 127 -9.99 -6.57 -15.42
N ALA A 128 -9.17 -7.15 -16.32
CA ALA A 128 -9.28 -8.58 -16.68
C ALA A 128 -9.06 -9.51 -15.48
N PHE A 129 -8.11 -9.18 -14.59
CA PHE A 129 -7.87 -9.91 -13.34
C PHE A 129 -9.04 -9.81 -12.37
N THR A 130 -9.57 -8.60 -12.16
CA THR A 130 -10.74 -8.35 -11.29
C THR A 130 -11.95 -9.13 -11.77
N GLU A 131 -12.29 -9.02 -13.06
CA GLU A 131 -13.40 -9.76 -13.66
C GLU A 131 -13.24 -11.28 -13.46
N ALA A 132 -12.03 -11.81 -13.67
CA ALA A 132 -11.73 -13.23 -13.51
C ALA A 132 -11.90 -13.75 -12.07
N VAL A 133 -11.63 -12.91 -11.05
CA VAL A 133 -11.78 -13.28 -9.64
C VAL A 133 -13.10 -12.83 -9.01
N SER A 134 -13.89 -12.00 -9.69
CA SER A 134 -15.26 -11.66 -9.28
C SER A 134 -16.30 -12.65 -9.81
N GLN A 135 -16.01 -13.39 -10.89
CA GLN A 135 -16.91 -14.42 -11.45
C GLN A 135 -16.73 -15.83 -10.82
N LEU A 136 -16.47 -15.94 -9.51
CA LEU A 136 -16.32 -17.23 -8.84
C LEU A 136 -17.69 -17.90 -8.66
N SER A 137 -17.96 -18.95 -9.44
CA SER A 137 -19.29 -19.59 -9.55
C SER A 137 -19.86 -20.18 -8.25
N ASP A 138 -19.01 -20.44 -7.26
CA ASP A 138 -19.34 -21.19 -6.03
C ASP A 138 -19.02 -20.39 -4.76
N VAL A 139 -18.90 -19.05 -4.85
CA VAL A 139 -18.56 -18.16 -3.74
C VAL A 139 -19.51 -16.94 -3.76
N SER A 140 -20.24 -16.74 -2.67
CA SER A 140 -21.19 -15.62 -2.50
C SER A 140 -20.52 -14.38 -1.91
N ALA A 141 -19.40 -14.57 -1.19
CA ALA A 141 -18.61 -13.51 -0.57
C ALA A 141 -18.14 -12.43 -1.57
N PRO A 142 -18.19 -11.13 -1.20
CA PRO A 142 -17.67 -10.06 -2.05
C PRO A 142 -16.16 -10.22 -2.26
N VAL A 143 -15.74 -10.19 -3.53
CA VAL A 143 -14.32 -10.22 -3.93
C VAL A 143 -13.89 -8.83 -4.38
N THR A 144 -12.78 -8.36 -3.82
CA THR A 144 -12.09 -7.12 -4.21
C THR A 144 -10.64 -7.44 -4.55
N THR A 145 -9.96 -6.55 -5.28
CA THR A 145 -8.56 -6.72 -5.66
C THR A 145 -7.70 -5.56 -5.18
N CYS A 146 -6.46 -5.83 -4.80
CA CYS A 146 -5.48 -4.81 -4.44
C CYS A 146 -4.16 -5.00 -5.19
N ALA A 147 -3.31 -3.98 -5.22
CA ALA A 147 -1.94 -4.15 -5.69
C ALA A 147 -1.06 -4.79 -4.59
N SER A 148 -0.08 -5.60 -4.98
CA SER A 148 0.86 -6.23 -4.04
C SER A 148 1.60 -5.21 -3.16
N ALA A 149 2.01 -4.07 -3.71
CA ALA A 149 2.62 -3.00 -2.92
C ALA A 149 1.65 -2.38 -1.89
N ASP A 150 0.34 -2.35 -2.16
CA ASP A 150 -0.65 -1.82 -1.22
C ASP A 150 -0.90 -2.80 -0.07
N ALA A 151 -0.89 -4.10 -0.35
CA ALA A 151 -0.92 -5.13 0.68
C ALA A 151 0.27 -5.00 1.63
N ILE A 152 1.49 -4.81 1.09
CA ILE A 152 2.69 -4.57 1.90
C ILE A 152 2.63 -3.23 2.65
N GLY A 153 2.09 -2.17 2.05
CA GLY A 153 1.86 -0.91 2.73
C GLY A 153 0.97 -1.07 3.97
N THR A 154 -0.19 -1.69 3.81
CA THR A 154 -1.12 -1.98 4.91
C THR A 154 -0.45 -2.82 5.99
N LEU A 155 0.26 -3.88 5.61
CA LEU A 155 1.00 -4.73 6.54
C LEU A 155 2.02 -3.95 7.37
N LEU A 156 2.81 -3.08 6.75
CA LEU A 156 3.85 -2.31 7.43
C LEU A 156 3.27 -1.28 8.41
N ILE A 157 2.11 -0.67 8.11
CA ILE A 157 1.37 0.16 9.06
C ILE A 157 0.82 -0.68 10.21
N SER A 158 0.14 -1.79 9.92
CA SER A 158 -0.45 -2.64 10.98
C SER A 158 0.60 -3.25 11.90
N ARG A 159 1.83 -3.49 11.43
CA ARG A 159 2.98 -3.90 12.27
C ARG A 159 3.65 -2.74 13.03
N ARG A 160 3.29 -1.47 12.76
CA ARG A 160 4.05 -0.27 13.16
C ARG A 160 5.54 -0.35 12.79
N ALA A 161 5.82 -1.00 11.65
CA ALA A 161 7.18 -1.30 11.20
C ALA A 161 7.81 -0.16 10.38
N ALA A 162 6.97 0.70 9.79
CA ALA A 162 7.36 1.96 9.18
C ALA A 162 6.99 3.13 10.10
N ARG A 163 7.82 4.16 10.12
CA ARG A 163 7.61 5.43 10.84
C ARG A 163 6.87 6.42 9.95
N THR A 164 6.42 7.50 10.59
CA THR A 164 5.60 8.59 10.04
C THR A 164 6.22 9.44 8.93
N VAL A 165 7.43 9.11 8.45
CA VAL A 165 8.10 9.79 7.31
C VAL A 165 8.99 8.81 6.50
N ASP A 166 8.76 7.50 6.60
CA ASP A 166 9.59 6.50 5.91
C ASP A 166 9.25 6.41 4.40
N LEU A 167 10.27 6.52 3.53
CA LEU A 167 10.17 6.01 2.16
C LEU A 167 10.68 4.57 2.09
N VAL A 168 9.82 3.66 1.63
CA VAL A 168 10.08 2.23 1.52
C VAL A 168 10.09 1.81 0.06
N GLY A 169 11.20 1.22 -0.39
CA GLY A 169 11.26 0.56 -1.68
C GLY A 169 10.56 -0.80 -1.63
N PHE A 170 9.54 -1.00 -2.45
CA PHE A 170 8.97 -2.32 -2.73
C PHE A 170 9.64 -2.89 -3.97
N TYR A 171 10.30 -4.05 -3.83
CA TYR A 171 11.00 -4.76 -4.89
C TYR A 171 10.61 -6.24 -4.81
N ASP A 172 9.73 -6.71 -5.70
CA ASP A 172 9.29 -8.10 -5.77
C ASP A 172 9.81 -8.76 -7.05
N PHE A 173 10.68 -9.76 -6.90
CA PHE A 173 11.23 -10.52 -8.01
C PHE A 173 10.81 -11.99 -7.88
N GLY A 174 9.64 -12.28 -8.44
CA GLY A 174 9.00 -13.58 -8.42
C GLY A 174 9.45 -14.50 -9.57
N ALA A 175 8.59 -15.48 -9.88
CA ALA A 175 8.91 -16.52 -10.84
C ALA A 175 8.63 -16.15 -12.31
N GLY A 176 7.82 -15.13 -12.63
CA GLY A 176 7.48 -14.78 -14.03
C GLY A 176 7.31 -13.28 -14.29
N HIS A 177 7.57 -12.44 -13.30
CA HIS A 177 7.66 -11.00 -13.44
C HIS A 177 8.50 -10.41 -12.29
N PHE A 178 8.98 -9.20 -12.55
CA PHE A 178 9.47 -8.26 -11.55
C PHE A 178 8.43 -7.14 -11.37
N ASP A 179 8.12 -6.77 -10.13
CA ASP A 179 7.25 -5.66 -9.77
C ASP A 179 7.97 -4.72 -8.79
N SER A 180 7.76 -3.41 -8.92
CA SER A 180 8.36 -2.45 -8.00
C SER A 180 7.60 -1.14 -7.87
N ALA A 181 7.68 -0.56 -6.68
CA ALA A 181 7.08 0.70 -6.32
C ALA A 181 7.91 1.38 -5.22
N VAL A 182 7.64 2.67 -4.98
CA VAL A 182 8.08 3.36 -3.77
C VAL A 182 6.84 3.67 -2.95
N LEU A 183 6.87 3.36 -1.66
CA LEU A 183 5.79 3.64 -0.71
C LEU A 183 6.25 4.78 0.21
N SER A 184 5.41 5.79 0.39
CA SER A 184 5.62 6.85 1.36
C SER A 184 4.70 6.63 2.55
N PHE A 185 5.24 6.65 3.77
CA PHE A 185 4.49 6.44 5.01
C PHE A 185 4.34 7.75 5.79
N SER A 186 3.14 7.97 6.33
CA SER A 186 2.73 9.13 7.11
C SER A 186 1.97 8.66 8.37
N PRO A 187 1.64 9.53 9.34
CA PRO A 187 0.75 9.18 10.45
C PRO A 187 -0.64 8.69 9.99
N PHE A 188 -1.12 9.18 8.84
CA PHE A 188 -2.49 8.97 8.36
C PHE A 188 -2.64 7.78 7.40
N GLY A 189 -1.55 7.07 7.10
CA GLY A 189 -1.55 6.03 6.07
C GLY A 189 -0.27 6.00 5.25
N PHE A 190 -0.29 5.17 4.20
CA PHE A 190 0.76 5.12 3.19
C PHE A 190 0.16 5.38 1.81
N GLU A 191 1.00 5.77 0.87
CA GLU A 191 0.65 5.88 -0.54
C GLU A 191 1.82 5.43 -1.44
N ARG A 192 1.55 5.18 -2.71
CA ARG A 192 2.61 4.94 -3.71
C ARG A 192 3.12 6.27 -4.23
N LEU A 193 4.42 6.50 -4.07
CA LEU A 193 5.12 7.66 -4.63
C LEU A 193 5.52 7.38 -6.08
N GLY A 194 5.08 8.24 -7.01
CA GLY A 194 5.37 8.10 -8.43
C GLY A 194 4.58 6.98 -9.12
N SER A 195 5.16 6.42 -10.18
CA SER A 195 4.58 5.30 -10.95
C SER A 195 5.29 3.99 -10.62
N PRO A 196 4.56 2.88 -10.36
CA PRO A 196 5.16 1.57 -10.24
C PRO A 196 5.76 1.13 -11.59
N VAL A 197 6.84 0.36 -11.54
CA VAL A 197 7.56 -0.13 -12.72
C VAL A 197 7.88 -1.61 -12.53
N GLY A 198 7.62 -2.41 -13.56
CA GLY A 198 7.91 -3.85 -13.54
C GLY A 198 8.42 -4.34 -14.89
N VAL A 199 8.92 -5.56 -14.89
CA VAL A 199 9.39 -6.27 -16.09
C VAL A 199 8.60 -7.57 -16.20
N GLY A 200 7.80 -7.71 -17.26
CA GLY A 200 7.06 -8.94 -17.55
C GLY A 200 7.96 -9.98 -18.23
N ARG A 201 7.69 -11.27 -18.00
CA ARG A 201 8.49 -12.40 -18.53
C ARG A 201 9.97 -12.31 -18.11
N ALA A 202 10.16 -11.97 -16.84
CA ALA A 202 11.45 -11.89 -16.18
C ALA A 202 11.29 -12.49 -14.79
N GLY A 203 12.03 -13.56 -14.48
CA GLY A 203 11.97 -14.20 -13.18
C GLY A 203 12.50 -15.62 -13.20
N GLY A 204 12.27 -16.31 -12.09
CA GLY A 204 12.79 -17.65 -11.84
C GLY A 204 12.45 -18.69 -12.92
N ALA A 205 11.30 -18.60 -13.60
CA ALA A 205 10.88 -19.56 -14.62
C ALA A 205 11.65 -19.38 -15.94
N GLU A 206 11.91 -18.14 -16.36
CA GLU A 206 12.81 -17.89 -17.49
C GLU A 206 14.24 -18.36 -17.16
N PHE A 207 14.68 -18.23 -15.91
CA PHE A 207 16.00 -18.71 -15.47
C PHE A 207 16.10 -20.23 -15.50
N ASP A 208 15.01 -20.93 -15.19
CA ASP A 208 14.93 -22.40 -15.30
C ASP A 208 15.07 -22.85 -16.75
N GLU A 209 14.45 -22.17 -17.70
CA GLU A 209 14.60 -22.47 -19.13
C GLU A 209 16.03 -22.23 -19.64
N LEU A 210 16.72 -21.19 -19.15
CA LEU A 210 18.14 -20.94 -19.44
C LEU A 210 19.05 -22.04 -18.89
N LEU A 211 18.78 -22.54 -17.67
CA LEU A 211 19.51 -23.67 -17.09
C LEU A 211 19.24 -24.98 -17.84
N VAL A 212 18.00 -25.24 -18.26
CA VAL A 212 17.65 -26.39 -19.11
C VAL A 212 18.45 -26.35 -20.41
N ASP A 213 18.50 -25.20 -21.09
CA ASP A 213 19.25 -25.07 -22.35
C ASP A 213 20.76 -25.22 -22.13
N ARG A 214 21.31 -24.74 -21.00
CA ARG A 214 22.71 -25.00 -20.61
C ARG A 214 22.97 -26.47 -20.29
N ALA A 215 22.06 -27.15 -19.59
CA ALA A 215 22.19 -28.57 -19.27
C ALA A 215 22.15 -29.44 -20.53
N LEU A 216 21.21 -29.15 -21.45
CA LEU A 216 21.12 -29.77 -22.76
C LEU A 216 22.41 -29.56 -23.57
N ALA A 217 22.95 -28.33 -23.58
CA ALA A 217 24.21 -28.00 -24.27
C ALA A 217 25.40 -28.82 -23.73
N GLN A 218 25.53 -28.94 -22.40
CA GLN A 218 26.56 -29.78 -21.78
C GLN A 218 26.38 -31.28 -22.11
N ALA A 219 25.13 -31.76 -22.20
CA ALA A 219 24.80 -33.12 -22.64
C ALA A 219 24.93 -33.34 -24.16
N GLY A 220 25.56 -32.41 -24.91
CA GLY A 220 25.81 -32.54 -26.34
C GLY A 220 24.53 -32.45 -27.18
N THR A 221 23.54 -31.66 -26.75
CA THR A 221 22.30 -31.43 -27.50
C THR A 221 21.81 -29.99 -27.35
N SER A 222 20.69 -29.70 -27.99
CA SER A 222 19.98 -28.42 -27.88
C SER A 222 18.50 -28.66 -28.12
N ARG A 223 17.64 -27.73 -27.68
CA ARG A 223 16.19 -27.89 -27.68
C ARG A 223 15.59 -28.02 -29.09
N ASP A 224 16.17 -27.34 -30.07
CA ASP A 224 15.84 -27.40 -31.51
C ASP A 224 16.10 -28.77 -32.15
N ARG A 225 16.87 -29.65 -31.50
CA ARG A 225 17.17 -31.02 -31.96
C ARG A 225 16.22 -32.07 -31.37
N LEU A 226 15.25 -31.66 -30.57
CA LEU A 226 14.30 -32.54 -29.88
C LEU A 226 12.91 -32.40 -30.53
N ASP A 227 12.25 -33.53 -30.78
CA ASP A 227 10.85 -33.49 -31.22
C ASP A 227 9.94 -33.16 -30.03
N LEU A 228 9.56 -31.88 -29.92
CA LEU A 228 8.66 -31.41 -28.87
C LEU A 228 7.22 -31.92 -29.03
N GLY A 229 6.89 -32.56 -30.16
CA GLY A 229 5.62 -33.26 -30.38
C GLY A 229 5.59 -34.66 -29.77
N ASP A 230 6.73 -35.28 -29.46
CA ASP A 230 6.81 -36.58 -28.78
C ASP A 230 6.46 -36.43 -27.28
N PRO A 231 5.39 -37.09 -26.78
CA PRO A 231 5.05 -37.07 -25.36
C PRO A 231 6.19 -37.53 -24.43
N ALA A 232 7.05 -38.46 -24.87
CA ALA A 232 8.17 -38.94 -24.08
C ALA A 232 9.25 -37.86 -23.91
N ILE A 233 9.53 -37.09 -24.97
CA ILE A 233 10.43 -35.92 -24.94
C ILE A 233 9.82 -34.82 -24.07
N ALA A 234 8.52 -34.54 -24.21
CA ALA A 234 7.83 -33.54 -23.41
C ALA A 234 7.88 -33.84 -21.89
N VAL A 235 7.68 -35.11 -21.51
CA VAL A 235 7.83 -35.58 -20.11
C VAL A 235 9.28 -35.48 -19.63
N ALA A 236 10.25 -35.87 -20.46
CA ALA A 236 11.68 -35.77 -20.10
C ALA A 236 12.13 -34.32 -19.89
N LEU A 237 11.71 -33.40 -20.75
CA LEU A 237 11.96 -31.96 -20.59
C LEU A 237 11.17 -31.36 -19.42
N GLY A 238 10.00 -31.90 -19.09
CA GLY A 238 9.26 -31.52 -17.88
C GLY A 238 10.04 -31.86 -16.60
N ARG A 239 10.61 -33.06 -16.52
CA ARG A 239 11.49 -33.47 -15.41
C ARG A 239 12.76 -32.63 -15.34
N LEU A 240 13.43 -32.41 -16.47
CA LEU A 240 14.65 -31.60 -16.52
C LEU A 240 14.40 -30.15 -16.09
N ARG A 241 13.23 -29.57 -16.39
CA ARG A 241 12.81 -28.26 -15.85
C ARG A 241 12.65 -28.29 -14.34
N ASP A 242 11.92 -29.27 -13.82
CA ASP A 242 11.70 -29.41 -12.37
C ASP A 242 13.06 -29.63 -11.63
N GLU A 243 14.00 -30.39 -12.21
CA GLU A 243 15.38 -30.55 -11.72
C GLU A 243 16.21 -29.26 -11.83
N CYS A 244 16.14 -28.53 -12.95
CA CYS A 244 16.86 -27.26 -13.12
C CYS A 244 16.32 -26.16 -12.18
N ALA A 245 15.02 -26.16 -11.88
CA ALA A 245 14.43 -25.27 -10.89
C ALA A 245 14.97 -25.55 -9.48
N GLN A 246 15.08 -26.83 -9.11
CA GLN A 246 15.70 -27.22 -7.84
C GLN A 246 17.20 -26.88 -7.82
N ALA A 247 17.91 -27.09 -8.93
CA ALA A 247 19.32 -26.72 -9.06
C ALA A 247 19.55 -25.20 -8.95
N LYS A 248 18.66 -24.36 -9.51
CA LYS A 248 18.69 -22.90 -9.34
C LYS A 248 18.59 -22.49 -7.88
N GLU A 249 17.73 -23.15 -7.12
CA GLU A 249 17.55 -22.92 -5.67
C GLU A 249 18.79 -23.34 -4.89
N TYR A 250 19.36 -24.54 -5.14
CA TYR A 250 20.62 -24.96 -4.51
C TYR A 250 21.79 -24.03 -4.84
N LEU A 251 21.92 -23.58 -6.09
CA LEU A 251 22.99 -22.68 -6.53
C LEU A 251 22.92 -21.28 -5.89
N ALA A 252 21.85 -20.93 -5.15
CA ALA A 252 21.85 -19.74 -4.29
C ALA A 252 22.77 -19.90 -3.06
N GLU A 253 23.01 -21.12 -2.59
CA GLU A 253 23.82 -21.45 -1.40
C GLU A 253 25.10 -22.22 -1.76
N GLU A 254 25.05 -23.11 -2.76
CA GLU A 254 26.16 -23.93 -3.27
C GLU A 254 26.83 -23.35 -4.53
N GLU A 255 28.11 -23.68 -4.78
CA GLU A 255 28.86 -23.17 -5.95
C GLU A 255 28.62 -23.98 -7.23
N GLU A 256 28.36 -25.28 -7.09
CA GLU A 256 28.12 -26.21 -8.19
C GLU A 256 27.19 -27.36 -7.77
N ILE A 257 26.42 -27.91 -8.72
CA ILE A 257 25.53 -29.06 -8.53
C ILE A 257 25.50 -29.93 -9.78
N GLU A 258 25.38 -31.24 -9.63
CA GLU A 258 25.17 -32.17 -10.75
C GLU A 258 23.68 -32.37 -11.05
N VAL A 259 23.32 -32.32 -12.34
CA VAL A 259 21.96 -32.59 -12.87
C VAL A 259 22.03 -33.70 -13.90
N THR A 260 21.05 -34.63 -13.92
CA THR A 260 21.10 -35.81 -14.80
C THR A 260 20.17 -35.65 -16.01
N VAL A 261 20.73 -35.25 -17.16
CA VAL A 261 19.99 -35.12 -18.41
C VAL A 261 19.64 -36.51 -18.97
N SER A 262 18.40 -36.94 -18.72
CA SER A 262 17.85 -38.21 -19.21
C SER A 262 16.84 -38.00 -20.33
N LEU A 263 17.23 -38.27 -21.57
CA LEU A 263 16.38 -38.09 -22.77
C LEU A 263 16.10 -39.42 -23.47
N PRO A 264 14.86 -39.66 -23.94
CA PRO A 264 14.53 -40.79 -24.83
C PRO A 264 15.52 -40.97 -25.99
N GLY A 265 15.94 -42.21 -26.22
CA GLY A 265 16.86 -42.56 -27.31
C GLY A 265 18.32 -42.12 -27.12
N ARG A 266 18.71 -41.65 -25.94
CA ARG A 266 20.09 -41.22 -25.61
C ARG A 266 20.52 -41.80 -24.27
N GLU A 267 21.84 -41.97 -24.09
CA GLU A 267 22.41 -42.27 -22.77
C GLU A 267 22.24 -41.07 -21.84
N ALA A 268 22.00 -41.33 -20.55
CA ALA A 268 21.87 -40.27 -19.55
C ALA A 268 23.23 -39.61 -19.30
N ALA A 269 23.27 -38.28 -19.27
CA ALA A 269 24.49 -37.51 -19.02
C ALA A 269 24.36 -36.76 -17.69
N SER A 270 25.32 -36.96 -16.77
CA SER A 270 25.49 -36.03 -15.64
C SER A 270 26.20 -34.77 -16.14
N VAL A 271 25.66 -33.60 -15.79
CA VAL A 271 26.22 -32.30 -16.15
C VAL A 271 26.35 -31.42 -14.91
N THR A 272 27.47 -30.72 -14.76
CA THR A 272 27.70 -29.82 -13.63
C THR A 272 27.21 -28.42 -13.97
N LEU A 273 26.23 -27.92 -13.22
CA LEU A 273 25.80 -26.52 -13.27
C LEU A 273 26.55 -25.74 -12.18
N ARG A 274 26.99 -24.52 -12.49
CA ARG A 274 27.77 -23.66 -11.58
C ARG A 274 27.02 -22.36 -11.30
N ARG A 275 27.16 -21.80 -10.09
CA ARG A 275 26.60 -20.49 -9.74
C ARG A 275 27.10 -19.40 -10.69
N SER A 276 28.39 -19.38 -10.99
CA SER A 276 28.99 -18.40 -11.90
C SER A 276 28.40 -18.45 -13.32
N ASP A 277 28.04 -19.64 -13.81
CA ASP A 277 27.36 -19.82 -15.08
C ASP A 277 25.91 -19.30 -15.02
N LEU A 278 25.18 -19.63 -13.95
CA LEU A 278 23.83 -19.10 -13.71
C LEU A 278 23.84 -17.56 -13.63
N GLU A 279 24.71 -16.99 -12.81
CA GLU A 279 24.85 -15.54 -12.64
C GLU A 279 25.19 -14.85 -13.96
N THR A 280 26.08 -15.43 -14.77
CA THR A 280 26.40 -14.91 -16.12
C THR A 280 25.19 -14.96 -17.06
N LEU A 281 24.38 -16.02 -17.00
CA LEU A 281 23.18 -16.18 -17.84
C LEU A 281 22.06 -15.19 -17.46
N VAL A 282 21.89 -14.90 -16.16
CA VAL A 282 20.76 -14.08 -15.68
C VAL A 282 21.08 -12.60 -15.47
N ALA A 283 22.36 -12.22 -15.39
CA ALA A 283 22.78 -10.83 -15.14
C ALA A 283 22.07 -9.78 -16.02
N PRO A 284 21.83 -9.96 -17.33
CA PRO A 284 21.11 -8.97 -18.14
C PRO A 284 19.67 -8.73 -17.66
N VAL A 285 19.00 -9.76 -17.13
CA VAL A 285 17.63 -9.64 -16.61
C VAL A 285 17.63 -8.94 -15.24
N VAL A 286 18.63 -9.21 -14.40
CA VAL A 286 18.79 -8.51 -13.11
C VAL A 286 19.17 -7.03 -13.32
N ASP A 287 20.01 -6.72 -14.31
CA ASP A 287 20.32 -5.34 -14.72
C ASP A 287 19.04 -4.58 -15.15
N ASP A 288 18.09 -5.27 -15.79
CA ASP A 288 16.81 -4.71 -16.19
C ASP A 288 15.88 -4.43 -14.97
N THR A 289 15.81 -5.33 -13.97
CA THR A 289 15.04 -5.08 -12.75
C THR A 289 15.64 -3.96 -11.90
N VAL A 290 16.97 -3.90 -11.79
CA VAL A 290 17.71 -2.78 -11.18
C VAL A 290 17.39 -1.47 -11.90
N ARG A 291 17.32 -1.46 -13.24
CA ARG A 291 16.99 -0.25 -14.01
C ARG A 291 15.53 0.17 -13.82
N ALA A 292 14.61 -0.79 -13.74
CA ALA A 292 13.20 -0.57 -13.46
C ALA A 292 12.97 0.03 -12.05
N PHE A 293 13.63 -0.50 -11.01
CA PHE A 293 13.54 0.09 -9.66
C PHE A 293 14.08 1.52 -9.61
N ARG A 294 15.20 1.81 -10.31
CA ARG A 294 15.70 3.18 -10.45
C ARG A 294 14.73 4.10 -11.21
N GLN A 295 13.90 3.56 -12.09
CA GLN A 295 12.85 4.32 -12.79
C GLN A 295 11.67 4.62 -11.87
N ALA A 296 11.24 3.67 -11.03
CA ALA A 296 10.22 3.90 -10.01
C ALA A 296 10.62 5.07 -9.08
N LEU A 297 11.85 5.03 -8.53
CA LEU A 297 12.43 6.11 -7.71
C LEU A 297 12.38 7.48 -8.40
N ARG A 298 12.93 7.60 -9.60
CA ARG A 298 12.92 8.86 -10.36
C ARG A 298 11.51 9.36 -10.67
N SER A 299 10.55 8.47 -10.90
CA SER A 299 9.15 8.86 -11.16
C SER A 299 8.47 9.47 -9.93
N GLY A 300 8.94 9.11 -8.73
CA GLY A 300 8.54 9.70 -7.46
C GLY A 300 9.40 10.89 -7.01
N GLN A 301 10.36 11.33 -7.83
CA GLN A 301 11.37 12.34 -7.47
C GLN A 301 12.23 11.98 -6.23
N ALA A 302 12.32 10.70 -5.88
CA ALA A 302 13.10 10.22 -4.74
C ALA A 302 14.49 9.72 -5.18
N GLU A 303 15.50 10.02 -4.38
CA GLU A 303 16.87 9.50 -4.52
C GLU A 303 17.08 8.26 -3.63
N PRO A 304 18.07 7.40 -3.92
CA PRO A 304 18.33 6.18 -3.13
C PRO A 304 18.66 6.44 -1.65
N ALA A 305 19.12 7.64 -1.30
CA ALA A 305 19.42 8.05 0.07
C ALA A 305 18.17 8.43 0.88
N ASP A 306 17.03 8.71 0.21
CA ASP A 306 15.77 9.03 0.87
C ASP A 306 15.04 7.76 1.34
N LEU A 307 15.40 6.60 0.78
CA LEU A 307 14.86 5.29 1.17
C LEU A 307 15.40 4.84 2.53
N SER A 308 14.52 4.81 3.54
CA SER A 308 14.87 4.28 4.85
C SER A 308 15.00 2.76 4.86
N THR A 309 14.25 2.05 4.01
CA THR A 309 14.43 0.62 3.76
C THR A 309 13.98 0.18 2.36
N VAL A 310 14.60 -0.86 1.83
CA VAL A 310 14.08 -1.62 0.67
C VAL A 310 13.65 -3.01 1.15
N GLN A 311 12.39 -3.35 0.89
CA GLN A 311 11.81 -4.67 1.11
C GLN A 311 11.94 -5.51 -0.17
N LEU A 312 12.66 -6.62 -0.08
CA LEU A 312 12.88 -7.59 -1.16
C LEU A 312 11.92 -8.77 -0.99
N PHE A 313 11.07 -9.02 -1.99
CA PHE A 313 10.11 -10.12 -2.05
C PHE A 313 10.37 -11.05 -3.23
N GLY A 314 9.78 -12.25 -3.18
CA GLY A 314 9.88 -13.26 -4.22
C GLY A 314 11.15 -14.10 -4.15
N GLY A 315 11.05 -15.38 -4.54
CA GLY A 315 12.16 -16.34 -4.45
C GLY A 315 13.39 -15.93 -5.28
N THR A 316 13.20 -15.22 -6.40
CA THR A 316 14.31 -14.80 -7.27
C THR A 316 15.11 -13.65 -6.66
N ALA A 317 14.48 -12.78 -5.84
CA ALA A 317 15.19 -11.72 -5.11
C ALA A 317 16.19 -12.26 -4.07
N ARG A 318 16.07 -13.53 -3.67
CA ARG A 318 16.97 -14.20 -2.72
C ARG A 318 18.32 -14.59 -3.34
N MET A 319 18.46 -14.54 -4.67
CA MET A 319 19.72 -14.88 -5.36
C MET A 319 20.86 -13.91 -4.95
N PRO A 320 22.07 -14.39 -4.64
CA PRO A 320 23.20 -13.55 -4.22
C PRO A 320 23.52 -12.39 -5.17
N LEU A 321 23.48 -12.64 -6.49
CA LEU A 321 23.68 -11.63 -7.53
C LEU A 321 22.70 -10.45 -7.41
N VAL A 322 21.42 -10.70 -7.15
CA VAL A 322 20.40 -9.63 -7.02
C VAL A 322 20.73 -8.73 -5.83
N ALA A 323 21.04 -9.34 -4.68
CA ALA A 323 21.41 -8.59 -3.48
C ALA A 323 22.75 -7.85 -3.61
N ALA A 324 23.69 -8.35 -4.44
CA ALA A 324 24.95 -7.68 -4.74
C ALA A 324 24.74 -6.48 -5.69
N GLN A 325 24.04 -6.69 -6.81
CA GLN A 325 23.77 -5.63 -7.79
C GLN A 325 22.91 -4.51 -7.20
N MET A 326 21.85 -4.83 -6.46
CA MET A 326 20.99 -3.84 -5.81
C MET A 326 21.77 -2.93 -4.85
N ARG A 327 22.63 -3.51 -3.99
CA ARG A 327 23.47 -2.70 -3.08
C ARG A 327 24.50 -1.84 -3.82
N ALA A 328 25.06 -2.32 -4.92
CA ALA A 328 25.98 -1.53 -5.75
C ALA A 328 25.26 -0.42 -6.54
N ALA A 329 24.03 -0.67 -6.98
CA ALA A 329 23.23 0.24 -7.79
C ALA A 329 22.55 1.37 -7.01
N PHE A 330 22.32 1.15 -5.70
CA PHE A 330 21.59 2.04 -4.81
C PHE A 330 22.37 2.31 -3.51
N PRO A 331 23.54 2.99 -3.59
CA PRO A 331 24.26 3.42 -2.40
C PRO A 331 23.43 4.47 -1.63
N GLY A 332 23.45 4.41 -0.30
CA GLY A 332 22.72 5.35 0.56
C GLY A 332 21.42 4.81 1.15
N VAL A 333 20.84 3.73 0.59
CA VAL A 333 19.65 3.06 1.15
C VAL A 333 19.89 2.66 2.61
N GLY A 334 19.03 3.11 3.52
CA GLY A 334 19.23 2.97 4.97
C GLY A 334 19.24 1.52 5.47
N ARG A 335 18.36 0.67 4.91
CA ARG A 335 18.23 -0.75 5.28
C ARG A 335 17.82 -1.61 4.09
N TRP A 336 18.28 -2.85 4.10
CA TRP A 336 17.82 -3.91 3.20
C TRP A 336 17.17 -4.99 4.03
N GLN A 337 15.92 -5.33 3.71
CA GLN A 337 15.15 -6.35 4.40
C GLN A 337 14.56 -7.33 3.37
N VAL A 338 14.57 -8.62 3.69
CA VAL A 338 13.88 -9.65 2.90
C VAL A 338 12.55 -9.92 3.58
N GLY A 339 11.45 -9.80 2.83
CA GLY A 339 10.10 -10.08 3.31
C GLY A 339 9.81 -11.58 3.44
N SER A 340 8.72 -11.93 4.11
CA SER A 340 8.18 -13.29 4.02
C SER A 340 7.40 -13.46 2.71
N ASP A 341 7.42 -14.68 2.16
CA ASP A 341 6.61 -15.02 0.98
C ASP A 341 5.10 -14.97 1.29
N ASP A 342 4.71 -14.86 2.57
CA ASP A 342 3.32 -14.72 3.02
C ASP A 342 2.89 -13.28 3.31
N ASP A 343 3.80 -12.30 3.27
CA ASP A 343 3.52 -10.94 3.72
C ASP A 343 2.48 -10.25 2.81
N ILE A 344 2.48 -10.51 1.49
CA ILE A 344 1.49 -9.97 0.55
C ILE A 344 0.09 -10.53 0.87
N ALA A 345 -0.06 -11.84 1.07
CA ALA A 345 -1.35 -12.45 1.44
C ALA A 345 -1.85 -11.95 2.81
N THR A 346 -0.93 -11.77 3.77
CA THR A 346 -1.22 -11.21 5.10
C THR A 346 -1.73 -9.76 4.98
N GLY A 347 -1.08 -8.95 4.14
CA GLY A 347 -1.50 -7.59 3.82
C GLY A 347 -2.88 -7.52 3.15
N ALA A 348 -3.15 -8.41 2.20
CA ALA A 348 -4.47 -8.54 1.58
C ALA A 348 -5.56 -8.91 2.61
N ALA A 349 -5.26 -9.76 3.58
CA ALA A 349 -6.21 -10.12 4.64
C ALA A 349 -6.51 -8.95 5.59
N LEU A 350 -5.53 -8.07 5.85
CA LEU A 350 -5.74 -6.82 6.61
C LEU A 350 -6.62 -5.83 5.84
N ILE A 351 -6.43 -5.71 4.52
CA ILE A 351 -7.32 -4.91 3.66
C ILE A 351 -8.74 -5.48 3.69
N ALA A 352 -8.89 -6.81 3.62
CA ALA A 352 -10.19 -7.48 3.69
C ALA A 352 -10.92 -7.23 5.02
N ALA A 353 -10.20 -7.27 6.16
CA ALA A 353 -10.74 -6.90 7.46
C ALA A 353 -11.25 -5.45 7.50
N GLY A 354 -10.45 -4.48 7.03
CA GLY A 354 -10.83 -3.06 7.01
C GLY A 354 -11.99 -2.73 6.05
N LEU A 355 -12.28 -3.58 5.05
CA LEU A 355 -13.47 -3.47 4.20
C LEU A 355 -14.72 -4.05 4.87
N ALA A 356 -14.58 -5.18 5.59
CA ALA A 356 -15.68 -5.78 6.35
C ALA A 356 -16.15 -4.85 7.49
N GLU A 357 -15.24 -4.23 8.22
CA GLU A 357 -15.55 -3.24 9.28
C GLU A 357 -16.33 -2.02 8.78
N ARG A 358 -16.16 -1.62 7.51
CA ARG A 358 -16.89 -0.51 6.87
C ARG A 358 -18.26 -0.90 6.33
N SER A 359 -18.60 -2.19 6.33
CA SER A 359 -19.80 -2.74 5.68
C SER A 359 -21.01 -3.09 6.58
N PRO A 360 -21.05 -2.91 7.93
CA PRO A 360 -22.20 -3.32 8.74
C PRO A 360 -23.34 -2.30 8.75
N GLY A 361 -24.20 -2.36 7.74
CA GLY A 361 -25.65 -2.27 7.94
C GLY A 361 -26.26 -0.97 8.50
N GLU A 362 -25.63 0.20 8.33
CA GLU A 362 -26.25 1.46 8.77
C GLU A 362 -27.40 1.88 7.83
N GLN A 363 -28.60 1.36 8.11
CA GLN A 363 -29.84 2.00 7.71
C GLN A 363 -29.93 3.37 8.40
N ILE A 364 -29.37 4.40 7.76
CA ILE A 364 -29.68 5.79 8.10
C ILE A 364 -31.19 5.95 7.92
N THR A 365 -31.91 5.94 9.05
CA THR A 365 -33.34 6.21 9.11
C THR A 365 -33.55 7.69 8.85
N SER A 366 -33.50 8.04 7.57
CA SER A 366 -33.74 9.39 7.08
C SER A 366 -35.13 9.84 7.52
N ILE A 367 -35.18 10.73 8.51
CA ILE A 367 -36.42 11.37 8.97
C ILE A 367 -36.84 12.41 7.92
N ILE A 368 -37.21 11.93 6.73
CA ILE A 368 -37.88 12.73 5.71
C ILE A 368 -39.30 12.96 6.19
N ARG A 369 -39.56 14.19 6.64
CA ARG A 369 -40.92 14.71 6.74
C ARG A 369 -41.40 14.97 5.31
N PRO A 370 -42.49 14.34 4.83
CA PRO A 370 -42.84 14.40 3.41
C PRO A 370 -43.34 15.80 3.01
N PRO A 371 -42.91 16.34 1.85
CA PRO A 371 -43.51 17.54 1.29
C PRO A 371 -44.92 17.26 0.73
N VAL A 372 -45.76 18.29 0.77
CA VAL A 372 -47.20 18.22 0.44
C VAL A 372 -47.45 18.02 -1.06
N ALA A 373 -48.50 17.27 -1.40
CA ALA A 373 -48.83 16.90 -2.79
C ALA A 373 -49.53 18.02 -3.60
N GLY A 374 -49.23 18.04 -4.91
CA GLY A 374 -49.78 18.93 -5.94
C GLY A 374 -48.64 19.49 -6.82
N THR A 375 -48.58 19.34 -8.14
CA THR A 375 -49.66 19.23 -9.14
C THR A 375 -49.16 18.51 -10.41
N GLN A 376 -50.01 17.74 -11.11
CA GLN A 376 -49.75 17.16 -12.46
C GLN A 376 -50.17 18.16 -13.56
N PRO A 377 -49.49 18.25 -14.73
CA PRO A 377 -49.71 17.31 -15.86
C PRO A 377 -48.48 17.05 -16.78
N GLY A 378 -48.45 16.07 -17.70
CA GLY A 378 -49.42 15.00 -17.96
C GLY A 378 -49.07 14.07 -19.16
N SER A 379 -49.52 12.82 -19.05
CA SER A 379 -50.18 11.98 -20.08
C SER A 379 -49.59 11.70 -21.49
N VAL A 380 -49.01 10.49 -21.67
CA VAL A 380 -49.18 9.42 -22.73
C VAL A 380 -49.10 9.74 -24.26
N PRO A 381 -48.70 8.80 -25.17
CA PRO A 381 -49.28 7.44 -25.36
C PRO A 381 -48.29 6.24 -25.43
N PRO A 382 -48.79 4.98 -25.46
CA PRO A 382 -48.01 3.75 -25.18
C PRO A 382 -47.91 2.73 -26.35
N TRP A 383 -47.52 1.49 -26.02
CA TRP A 383 -47.58 0.19 -26.74
C TRP A 383 -46.26 -0.36 -27.31
N GLY A 384 -45.92 -1.61 -26.96
CA GLY A 384 -44.73 -2.31 -27.50
C GLY A 384 -44.20 -3.52 -26.70
N SER A 385 -45.06 -4.43 -26.22
CA SER A 385 -44.63 -5.63 -25.46
C SER A 385 -44.30 -6.82 -26.37
N VAL A 386 -43.05 -7.31 -26.39
CA VAL A 386 -42.68 -8.64 -26.93
C VAL A 386 -41.52 -9.30 -26.15
N SER A 387 -41.84 -10.44 -25.53
CA SER A 387 -41.02 -11.64 -25.22
C SER A 387 -39.70 -11.58 -24.44
N GLN A 388 -39.65 -12.39 -23.37
CA GLN A 388 -38.44 -13.03 -22.83
C GLN A 388 -37.88 -14.10 -23.79
N PRO A 389 -36.56 -14.36 -23.73
CA PRO A 389 -35.98 -15.70 -23.74
C PRO A 389 -35.58 -16.09 -22.29
N GLY A 390 -35.58 -17.35 -21.87
CA GLY A 390 -35.70 -18.60 -22.63
C GLY A 390 -34.66 -19.59 -22.08
N SER A 391 -35.10 -20.60 -21.34
CA SER A 391 -34.27 -21.55 -20.58
C SER A 391 -33.26 -22.35 -21.43
N TYR A 392 -32.05 -22.55 -20.88
CA TYR A 392 -31.01 -23.41 -21.45
C TYR A 392 -31.41 -24.90 -21.51
N PRO A 393 -31.07 -25.64 -22.58
CA PRO A 393 -31.07 -27.09 -22.61
C PRO A 393 -29.74 -27.69 -22.10
N ALA A 394 -29.79 -28.96 -21.69
CA ALA A 394 -28.65 -29.70 -21.15
C ALA A 394 -27.72 -30.30 -22.24
N GLU A 395 -26.53 -30.69 -21.78
CA GLU A 395 -25.46 -31.51 -22.40
C GLU A 395 -25.48 -31.85 -23.91
N GLY A 396 -24.34 -31.58 -24.57
CA GLY A 396 -23.79 -32.50 -25.58
C GLY A 396 -24.21 -32.28 -27.03
N SER A 397 -23.69 -31.23 -27.69
CA SER A 397 -23.62 -31.15 -29.16
C SER A 397 -22.50 -30.21 -29.62
N VAL A 398 -21.57 -30.71 -30.44
CA VAL A 398 -20.55 -29.87 -31.11
C VAL A 398 -21.16 -29.32 -32.41
N PRO A 399 -21.13 -27.99 -32.67
CA PRO A 399 -21.62 -27.44 -33.92
C PRO A 399 -20.69 -27.78 -35.10
N PRO A 400 -21.22 -28.04 -36.31
CA PRO A 400 -20.41 -28.43 -37.46
C PRO A 400 -19.54 -27.28 -37.99
N ALA A 401 -18.35 -27.62 -38.49
CA ALA A 401 -17.38 -26.69 -39.03
C ALA A 401 -17.81 -26.13 -40.40
N SER A 402 -18.65 -25.09 -40.41
CA SER A 402 -19.07 -24.38 -41.63
C SER A 402 -19.41 -22.90 -41.38
N SER A 403 -18.52 -22.17 -40.70
CA SER A 403 -18.61 -20.71 -40.48
C SER A 403 -17.26 -19.99 -40.53
N PHE A 404 -16.30 -20.53 -41.31
CA PHE A 404 -15.09 -19.81 -41.71
C PHE A 404 -15.21 -19.30 -43.16
N PRO A 405 -14.95 -18.01 -43.45
CA PRO A 405 -14.73 -17.56 -44.81
C PRO A 405 -13.39 -18.13 -45.35
N PRO A 406 -13.28 -18.43 -46.65
CA PRO A 406 -12.09 -19.09 -47.21
C PRO A 406 -10.88 -18.14 -47.31
N ALA A 407 -9.68 -18.70 -47.17
CA ALA A 407 -8.42 -17.98 -47.27
C ALA A 407 -7.94 -17.78 -48.72
N GLY A 408 -7.40 -16.59 -49.00
CA GLY A 408 -6.80 -16.20 -50.29
C GLY A 408 -7.07 -14.71 -50.56
N SER A 409 -6.11 -13.85 -50.87
CA SER A 409 -4.69 -14.06 -51.19
C SER A 409 -3.86 -12.80 -50.86
N VAL A 410 -2.55 -12.97 -50.62
CA VAL A 410 -1.65 -11.90 -50.12
C VAL A 410 -0.89 -11.25 -51.28
N PRO A 411 -0.86 -9.90 -51.39
CA PRO A 411 0.20 -9.16 -52.08
C PRO A 411 1.25 -8.60 -51.09
N PRO A 412 2.48 -8.29 -51.54
CA PRO A 412 3.67 -8.45 -50.71
C PRO A 412 4.08 -7.24 -49.86
N VAL A 413 4.88 -7.54 -48.83
CA VAL A 413 5.65 -6.56 -48.04
C VAL A 413 6.89 -6.13 -48.85
N SER A 414 7.12 -4.82 -48.96
CA SER A 414 8.36 -4.28 -49.54
C SER A 414 8.91 -3.07 -48.78
N SER A 415 9.99 -3.32 -48.02
CA SER A 415 11.16 -2.43 -47.83
C SER A 415 10.98 -0.90 -47.69
N PHE A 416 11.26 -0.39 -46.47
CA PHE A 416 11.86 0.95 -46.25
C PHE A 416 13.20 1.06 -47.01
N PRO A 417 13.60 2.25 -47.54
CA PRO A 417 14.30 3.30 -46.75
C PRO A 417 14.10 4.76 -47.30
N PRO A 418 14.83 5.82 -46.86
CA PRO A 418 15.48 6.13 -45.58
C PRO A 418 15.03 7.51 -44.99
N VAL A 419 15.67 7.91 -43.88
CA VAL A 419 15.62 9.23 -43.23
C VAL A 419 16.13 10.37 -44.15
N GLY A 420 15.56 11.59 -44.07
CA GLY A 420 16.23 12.79 -44.58
C GLY A 420 15.45 14.12 -44.64
N SER A 421 15.87 15.08 -43.81
CA SER A 421 15.98 16.52 -44.12
C SER A 421 14.73 17.43 -44.21
N LEU A 422 14.57 18.27 -43.18
CA LEU A 422 13.91 19.59 -43.26
C LEU A 422 14.78 20.60 -44.04
N PRO A 423 14.17 21.53 -44.82
CA PRO A 423 14.75 22.82 -45.14
C PRO A 423 13.99 24.00 -44.46
N PRO A 424 14.58 25.20 -44.34
CA PRO A 424 14.23 26.17 -43.30
C PRO A 424 13.38 27.37 -43.75
N VAL A 425 12.85 28.10 -42.76
CA VAL A 425 12.26 29.44 -42.91
C VAL A 425 13.22 30.48 -42.30
N GLY A 426 13.74 31.40 -43.11
CA GLY A 426 14.32 32.67 -42.65
C GLY A 426 13.21 33.72 -42.42
N SER A 427 13.41 34.89 -41.80
CA SER A 427 14.61 35.66 -41.44
C SER A 427 14.24 36.53 -40.19
N ALA A 428 15.10 37.20 -39.43
CA ALA A 428 16.20 38.09 -39.83
C ALA A 428 17.06 38.57 -38.63
N SER A 429 18.31 39.01 -38.92
CA SER A 429 19.07 40.16 -38.35
C SER A 429 19.21 40.35 -36.81
N SER A 430 20.37 40.77 -36.23
CA SER A 430 21.68 41.18 -36.79
C SER A 430 22.75 41.41 -35.68
N ALA A 431 24.04 41.16 -35.99
CA ALA A 431 25.28 41.55 -35.25
C ALA A 431 25.47 40.98 -33.81
N GLY A 432 26.68 40.73 -33.26
CA GLY A 432 28.08 40.89 -33.69
C GLY A 432 29.04 40.06 -32.78
N PRO A 433 30.39 40.05 -32.98
CA PRO A 433 31.18 38.81 -32.81
C PRO A 433 32.38 38.82 -31.83
N VAL A 434 32.81 37.63 -31.35
CA VAL A 434 34.19 37.26 -30.90
C VAL A 434 34.39 35.73 -31.12
N SER A 435 35.29 35.24 -31.99
CA SER A 435 36.67 34.70 -31.75
C SER A 435 36.81 33.70 -30.56
N SER A 436 37.54 32.56 -30.56
CA SER A 436 38.56 31.94 -31.45
C SER A 436 38.79 30.44 -31.10
N ALA A 437 38.80 29.47 -32.03
CA ALA A 437 39.96 28.80 -32.69
C ALA A 437 40.85 27.77 -31.90
N ARG A 438 40.93 26.50 -32.38
CA ARG A 438 42.13 25.62 -32.66
C ARG A 438 41.78 24.11 -32.78
N GLN A 439 42.05 23.46 -33.93
CA GLN A 439 43.14 22.48 -34.27
C GLN A 439 43.03 21.10 -33.56
N ALA A 440 42.80 19.95 -34.22
CA ALA A 440 43.52 19.20 -35.31
C ALA A 440 44.72 18.36 -34.80
N ASP A 441 45.11 17.17 -35.27
CA ASP A 441 44.59 16.02 -36.09
C ASP A 441 45.75 14.92 -36.07
N PRO A 442 46.01 13.97 -37.00
CA PRO A 442 45.94 12.51 -36.75
C PRO A 442 47.19 11.63 -37.12
N ASP A 443 47.05 10.29 -37.12
CA ASP A 443 47.75 9.28 -37.99
C ASP A 443 46.97 7.91 -37.90
N ALA A 444 46.55 7.17 -38.96
CA ALA A 444 47.21 6.46 -40.10
C ALA A 444 47.70 5.00 -39.72
N THR A 445 47.60 3.88 -40.48
CA THR A 445 47.57 3.58 -41.95
C THR A 445 46.92 2.18 -42.29
N VAL A 446 46.91 1.72 -43.57
CA VAL A 446 46.02 0.69 -44.22
C VAL A 446 46.77 -0.52 -44.87
N ILE A 447 46.02 -1.56 -45.36
CA ILE A 447 46.31 -2.67 -46.35
C ILE A 447 46.63 -4.08 -45.72
N GLY A 448 46.27 -5.29 -46.22
CA GLY A 448 45.43 -5.81 -47.37
C GLY A 448 46.18 -6.82 -48.31
N GLY A 449 45.65 -7.92 -48.93
CA GLY A 449 44.40 -8.72 -48.86
C GLY A 449 44.22 -9.72 -50.07
N ARG A 450 43.44 -10.84 -49.93
CA ARG A 450 43.11 -11.94 -50.94
C ARG A 450 44.28 -12.89 -51.36
N THR A 451 44.16 -14.17 -51.80
CA THR A 451 43.08 -15.14 -52.21
C THR A 451 43.65 -16.60 -52.32
N GLY A 452 42.83 -17.68 -52.25
CA GLY A 452 43.21 -19.02 -52.79
C GLY A 452 42.51 -20.27 -52.18
N ALA A 453 42.15 -21.27 -53.00
CA ALA A 453 41.50 -22.58 -52.66
C ALA A 453 41.73 -23.59 -53.83
N PRO A 454 41.20 -24.86 -53.88
CA PRO A 454 40.84 -25.89 -52.88
C PRO A 454 41.32 -27.36 -53.27
N VAL A 455 40.72 -28.40 -52.66
CA VAL A 455 40.45 -29.81 -53.15
C VAL A 455 41.38 -30.99 -52.73
N SER A 456 40.80 -32.03 -52.08
CA SER A 456 40.87 -33.49 -52.49
C SER A 456 40.25 -34.49 -51.47
N SER A 457 39.85 -35.70 -51.92
CA SER A 457 39.27 -36.86 -51.18
C SER A 457 39.27 -38.11 -52.11
N PRO A 458 38.73 -39.31 -51.74
CA PRO A 458 38.96 -40.28 -50.64
C PRO A 458 39.67 -41.56 -51.23
N PRO A 459 39.28 -42.86 -51.12
CA PRO A 459 38.66 -43.77 -50.11
C PRO A 459 39.62 -44.98 -49.79
N PRO A 460 39.31 -46.32 -49.70
CA PRO A 460 38.11 -47.13 -49.33
C PRO A 460 38.32 -48.40 -48.42
N ALA A 461 37.20 -48.98 -47.92
CA ALA A 461 36.85 -50.42 -47.73
C ALA A 461 37.48 -51.37 -46.65
N GLY A 462 36.62 -52.18 -45.99
CA GLY A 462 37.00 -53.35 -45.16
C GLY A 462 35.88 -53.99 -44.30
N THR A 463 35.33 -55.10 -44.79
CA THR A 463 34.28 -56.08 -44.36
C THR A 463 34.31 -56.77 -42.96
N ALA A 464 33.16 -57.39 -42.59
CA ALA A 464 32.82 -58.19 -41.37
C ALA A 464 33.34 -59.69 -41.43
N PRO A 465 32.92 -60.74 -40.64
CA PRO A 465 31.76 -60.94 -39.70
C PRO A 465 32.01 -61.81 -38.40
N GLY A 466 30.96 -62.10 -37.57
CA GLY A 466 30.94 -63.28 -36.66
C GLY A 466 30.12 -63.25 -35.32
N THR A 467 29.00 -63.99 -35.26
CA THR A 467 28.06 -64.32 -34.13
C THR A 467 28.53 -65.50 -33.21
N PRO A 468 27.78 -66.04 -32.18
CA PRO A 468 26.58 -65.62 -31.38
C PRO A 468 26.67 -65.94 -29.83
N MET A 469 25.51 -66.04 -29.12
CA MET A 469 25.21 -66.74 -27.81
C MET A 469 25.25 -65.87 -26.52
N THR A 470 24.38 -65.99 -25.49
CA THR A 470 23.01 -66.55 -25.26
C THR A 470 22.44 -66.00 -23.93
N TYR A 471 21.11 -66.02 -23.74
CA TYR A 471 20.43 -65.77 -22.44
C TYR A 471 20.66 -66.89 -21.40
N PRO A 472 20.34 -66.65 -20.12
CA PRO A 472 19.19 -67.38 -19.55
C PRO A 472 18.22 -66.55 -18.68
N THR A 473 17.02 -67.09 -18.50
CA THR A 473 15.89 -66.60 -17.69
C THR A 473 15.64 -67.46 -16.44
N ALA A 474 15.21 -66.86 -15.32
CA ALA A 474 14.44 -67.49 -14.22
C ALA A 474 13.97 -66.39 -13.23
N THR A 475 12.68 -65.98 -13.17
CA THR A 475 11.52 -66.59 -12.45
C THR A 475 11.60 -66.60 -10.92
N GLY A 476 10.63 -65.97 -10.25
CA GLY A 476 10.41 -66.16 -8.80
C GLY A 476 9.46 -65.12 -8.15
N ALA A 477 8.15 -65.34 -8.23
CA ALA A 477 7.19 -64.72 -7.31
C ALA A 477 6.92 -65.66 -6.11
N PRO A 478 6.35 -65.14 -5.01
CA PRO A 478 5.02 -65.66 -4.67
C PRO A 478 4.02 -64.59 -4.20
N SER A 479 2.74 -64.94 -4.29
CA SER A 479 1.57 -64.18 -3.87
C SER A 479 1.13 -64.51 -2.44
N ALA A 480 0.61 -63.51 -1.73
CA ALA A 480 -0.38 -63.68 -0.66
C ALA A 480 -1.37 -62.51 -0.74
N GLY A 481 -2.67 -62.78 -0.61
CA GLY A 481 -3.72 -61.77 -0.58
C GLY A 481 -4.60 -61.94 0.66
N PHE A 482 -5.33 -60.89 1.02
CA PHE A 482 -6.56 -60.92 1.83
C PHE A 482 -7.38 -59.64 1.59
N ASP A 483 -8.63 -59.67 2.04
CA ASP A 483 -9.76 -58.93 1.47
C ASP A 483 -10.00 -57.48 1.95
N GLU A 484 -11.09 -56.93 1.40
CA GLU A 484 -11.74 -55.63 1.58
C GLU A 484 -11.77 -55.02 2.99
N GLY A 485 -11.71 -53.68 3.04
CA GLY A 485 -12.02 -52.89 4.23
C GLY A 485 -11.99 -51.39 3.94
N ALA A 486 -13.14 -50.73 3.88
CA ALA A 486 -13.23 -49.29 3.67
C ALA A 486 -12.79 -48.49 4.91
N ALA A 487 -12.00 -47.43 4.72
CA ALA A 487 -11.72 -46.44 5.76
C ALA A 487 -11.46 -45.04 5.17
N THR A 488 -12.42 -44.13 5.39
CA THR A 488 -12.25 -42.69 5.19
C THR A 488 -11.23 -42.16 6.20
N MET A 489 -10.15 -41.53 5.74
CA MET A 489 -9.20 -40.84 6.61
C MET A 489 -9.27 -39.33 6.37
N LEU A 490 -10.01 -38.64 7.24
CA LEU A 490 -9.97 -37.18 7.37
C LEU A 490 -8.62 -36.80 8.01
N GLY A 491 -7.78 -36.08 7.27
CA GLY A 491 -6.56 -35.47 7.81
C GLY A 491 -6.92 -34.22 8.61
N GLY A 492 -6.71 -34.25 9.92
CA GLY A 492 -7.01 -33.11 10.80
C GLY A 492 -6.10 -31.90 10.57
N MET A 493 -6.65 -30.71 10.80
CA MET A 493 -5.93 -29.44 10.79
C MET A 493 -5.49 -29.10 12.22
N GLU A 494 -4.18 -28.95 12.46
CA GLU A 494 -3.65 -28.47 13.74
C GLU A 494 -3.45 -26.95 13.72
N ILE A 495 -4.00 -26.27 14.73
CA ILE A 495 -3.75 -24.86 15.02
C ILE A 495 -2.73 -24.81 16.17
N VAL A 496 -1.51 -24.39 15.90
CA VAL A 496 -0.44 -24.35 16.90
C VAL A 496 -0.44 -22.99 17.62
N ASN A 497 -1.08 -22.93 18.78
CA ASN A 497 -1.00 -21.78 19.68
C ASN A 497 0.20 -21.92 20.63
N ALA A 498 1.13 -20.97 20.59
CA ALA A 498 2.34 -20.99 21.42
C ALA A 498 2.16 -20.20 22.73
N ALA A 499 1.78 -20.87 23.82
CA ALA A 499 1.93 -20.33 25.18
C ALA A 499 1.98 -21.41 26.28
N GLY A 500 3.17 -21.62 26.86
CA GLY A 500 3.34 -22.13 28.23
C GLY A 500 3.30 -23.65 28.44
N GLU A 501 4.45 -24.26 28.67
CA GLU A 501 4.55 -25.59 29.30
C GLU A 501 5.42 -25.59 30.56
N SER A 502 4.84 -26.09 31.64
CA SER A 502 5.49 -26.43 32.91
C SER A 502 6.06 -27.86 32.87
N HIS A 503 7.24 -28.08 33.45
CA HIS A 503 7.82 -29.42 33.64
C HIS A 503 6.94 -30.36 34.48
N PRO A 504 7.11 -31.68 34.30
CA PRO A 504 7.78 -32.44 35.36
C PRO A 504 8.74 -33.56 34.90
N GLY A 505 9.79 -33.82 35.69
CA GLY A 505 9.99 -35.19 36.19
C GLY A 505 11.02 -36.15 35.57
N GLY A 506 12.30 -35.76 35.45
CA GLY A 506 13.45 -36.52 35.98
C GLY A 506 13.87 -37.91 35.44
N ALA A 507 15.12 -37.98 34.96
CA ALA A 507 16.12 -39.01 35.31
C ALA A 507 17.54 -38.54 34.88
N ALA A 508 18.56 -38.74 35.73
CA ALA A 508 19.96 -38.36 35.44
C ALA A 508 20.81 -39.57 34.95
N PRO A 509 22.02 -39.33 34.41
CA PRO A 509 23.18 -39.60 35.28
C PRO A 509 24.38 -38.63 35.21
N VAL A 510 25.03 -38.57 36.38
CA VAL A 510 26.33 -38.02 36.84
C VAL A 510 27.49 -37.86 35.82
N PRO A 511 28.30 -36.77 35.92
CA PRO A 511 29.60 -36.62 35.26
C PRO A 511 30.81 -36.86 36.22
N PRO A 512 32.03 -37.14 35.70
CA PRO A 512 33.27 -37.12 36.49
C PRO A 512 34.01 -35.77 36.43
N GLN A 513 34.71 -35.42 37.52
CA GLN A 513 35.60 -34.24 37.60
C GLN A 513 37.09 -34.62 37.64
N SER A 514 37.92 -33.60 37.39
CA SER A 514 39.30 -33.38 37.89
C SER A 514 40.51 -33.91 37.08
N ALA A 515 41.33 -32.98 36.57
CA ALA A 515 42.71 -32.71 37.03
C ALA A 515 43.32 -31.46 36.32
N ARG A 516 44.26 -30.78 36.99
CA ARG A 516 45.14 -29.68 36.48
C ARG A 516 46.62 -30.21 36.38
N PRO A 517 47.72 -29.44 36.13
CA PRO A 517 47.88 -28.00 35.80
C PRO A 517 48.94 -27.59 34.71
N ASP A 518 49.03 -26.25 34.50
CA ASP A 518 50.19 -25.40 34.11
C ASP A 518 50.75 -25.41 32.65
N THR A 519 51.53 -24.42 32.14
CA THR A 519 52.17 -23.20 32.73
C THR A 519 52.33 -22.02 31.73
N ARG A 520 52.31 -20.75 32.21
CA ARG A 520 53.00 -19.52 31.66
C ARG A 520 52.52 -18.96 30.27
N ARG A 521 52.66 -17.66 29.90
CA ARG A 521 53.36 -16.46 30.47
C ARG A 521 52.79 -15.10 29.93
N GLY A 522 52.65 -14.07 30.80
CA GLY A 522 52.56 -12.61 30.47
C GLY A 522 51.26 -12.11 29.82
N GLY A 523 50.72 -10.90 30.04
CA GLY A 523 51.10 -9.67 30.77
C GLY A 523 50.61 -8.44 29.96
N ARG A 524 50.16 -7.28 30.47
CA ARG A 524 50.17 -6.66 31.82
C ARG A 524 49.27 -5.38 31.83
N SER A 525 48.68 -5.03 32.99
CA SER A 525 48.06 -3.72 33.35
C SER A 525 46.71 -3.31 32.71
N GLY A 526 45.71 -2.79 33.44
CA GLY A 526 45.53 -2.71 34.91
C GLY A 526 44.60 -1.58 35.42
N SER A 527 43.91 -1.83 36.55
CA SER A 527 43.23 -0.87 37.46
C SER A 527 42.04 -0.05 36.90
N GLY A 528 40.90 0.17 37.58
CA GLY A 528 40.40 -0.13 38.95
C GLY A 528 39.23 0.86 39.25
N GLY A 529 38.30 0.72 40.19
CA GLY A 529 37.98 -0.33 41.18
C GLY A 529 36.61 -0.01 41.85
N GLY A 530 36.09 -0.89 42.72
CA GLY A 530 34.91 -0.63 43.58
C GLY A 530 35.27 0.23 44.82
N PRO A 531 34.47 0.26 45.93
CA PRO A 531 33.73 -0.89 46.48
C PRO A 531 32.40 -0.57 47.26
N PHE A 532 31.97 -1.50 48.15
CA PHE A 532 30.79 -1.53 49.04
C PHE A 532 29.45 -1.90 48.33
N GLY A 533 28.63 -2.88 48.74
CA GLY A 533 28.48 -3.61 50.02
C GLY A 533 27.32 -3.01 50.85
N GLY A 534 26.36 -3.72 51.45
CA GLY A 534 26.04 -5.15 51.49
C GLY A 534 25.20 -5.49 52.73
N ARG A 535 24.14 -6.32 52.56
CA ARG A 535 23.33 -7.03 53.60
C ARG A 535 22.23 -6.30 54.42
N SER A 536 21.13 -7.06 54.63
CA SER A 536 20.21 -7.10 55.80
C SER A 536 18.99 -6.16 55.92
N GLY A 537 17.79 -6.72 55.72
CA GLY A 537 16.95 -7.18 56.86
C GLY A 537 15.92 -6.23 57.53
N ALA A 538 14.63 -6.52 57.28
CA ALA A 538 13.50 -6.55 58.24
C ALA A 538 12.88 -5.27 58.87
N THR A 539 11.68 -4.92 58.35
CA THR A 539 10.39 -4.67 59.05
C THR A 539 10.29 -3.82 60.33
N ILE A 540 9.35 -2.84 60.33
CA ILE A 540 8.20 -2.62 61.28
C ILE A 540 7.66 -1.17 61.11
N ALA A 541 6.36 -0.81 61.21
CA ALA A 541 5.06 -1.47 61.00
C ALA A 541 3.91 -0.39 61.05
N ALA A 542 2.64 -0.80 60.93
CA ALA A 542 1.39 -0.06 61.26
C ALA A 542 0.94 1.09 60.31
N ALA A 543 -0.35 1.33 60.03
CA ALA A 543 -1.59 0.57 60.29
C ALA A 543 -2.81 1.12 59.50
N VAL A 544 -3.98 0.44 59.64
CA VAL A 544 -5.38 0.95 59.66
C VAL A 544 -6.35 0.49 58.55
N ALA A 545 -7.50 -0.03 59.05
CA ALA A 545 -8.86 -0.13 58.48
C ALA A 545 -9.17 -1.11 57.33
N ALA A 546 -9.77 -2.21 57.79
CA ALA A 546 -10.48 -3.23 57.04
C ALA A 546 -12.02 -2.99 56.98
N ILE A 547 -12.67 -3.62 55.99
CA ILE A 547 -14.03 -4.26 56.02
C ILE A 547 -15.30 -3.43 55.67
N VAL A 548 -16.19 -4.14 54.94
CA VAL A 548 -17.61 -3.93 54.52
C VAL A 548 -17.92 -3.08 53.29
N PHE A 549 -18.52 -3.71 52.28
CA PHE A 549 -19.80 -3.21 51.71
C PHE A 549 -20.76 -4.38 51.41
N VAL A 550 -22.00 -4.25 51.87
CA VAL A 550 -23.08 -5.23 51.72
C VAL A 550 -24.08 -4.76 50.67
N THR A 551 -24.67 -5.70 49.95
CA THR A 551 -25.69 -5.52 48.90
C THR A 551 -27.06 -5.09 49.43
N ALA A 552 -27.61 -4.00 48.88
CA ALA A 552 -29.04 -3.73 48.69
C ALA A 552 -29.18 -2.57 47.67
N GLY A 553 -30.17 -2.47 46.77
CA GLY A 553 -31.32 -3.34 46.54
C GLY A 553 -32.66 -2.63 46.77
N VAL A 554 -33.09 -1.75 45.86
CA VAL A 554 -34.47 -1.21 45.81
C VAL A 554 -34.95 -1.12 44.36
N VAL A 555 -36.18 -1.58 44.13
CA VAL A 555 -36.91 -1.56 42.86
C VAL A 555 -38.15 -0.69 43.01
N PHE A 556 -38.49 0.11 42.00
CA PHE A 556 -39.82 0.65 41.73
C PHE A 556 -39.89 0.98 40.22
N GLY A 557 -40.92 0.62 39.44
CA GLY A 557 -42.17 -0.05 39.76
C GLY A 557 -43.38 0.77 39.32
N VAL A 558 -43.80 0.64 38.07
CA VAL A 558 -45.10 1.17 37.58
C VAL A 558 -45.79 0.09 36.77
N ALA A 559 -47.02 -0.24 37.16
CA ALA A 559 -47.85 -1.26 36.53
C ALA A 559 -48.97 -0.64 35.66
N LEU A 560 -49.48 -1.43 34.73
CA LEU A 560 -50.54 -1.07 33.79
C LEU A 560 -51.94 -1.12 34.43
N THR A 561 -52.78 -0.14 34.10
CA THR A 561 -54.25 -0.31 34.01
C THR A 561 -54.77 0.53 32.84
N GLY A 562 -55.56 -0.07 31.95
CA GLY A 562 -56.20 0.62 30.82
C GLY A 562 -57.67 0.95 31.06
N GLY A 563 -58.32 1.50 30.05
CA GLY A 563 -59.76 1.84 30.02
C GLY A 563 -60.03 2.98 29.04
N ASP A 564 -60.92 2.74 28.08
CA ASP A 564 -61.24 3.61 26.95
C ASP A 564 -62.14 4.81 27.33
N ASP A 565 -62.20 5.86 26.49
CA ASP A 565 -63.45 6.44 25.95
C ASP A 565 -63.25 7.72 25.08
N GLU A 566 -63.94 7.72 23.92
CA GLU A 566 -64.48 8.79 23.03
C GLU A 566 -63.66 10.01 22.48
N GLU A 567 -64.00 10.35 21.22
CA GLU A 567 -63.59 11.50 20.40
C GLU A 567 -64.34 12.83 20.74
N PRO A 568 -64.31 13.90 19.91
CA PRO A 568 -63.20 14.79 19.57
C PRO A 568 -63.56 16.29 19.81
N THR A 569 -62.60 17.24 19.78
CA THR A 569 -62.94 18.62 19.34
C THR A 569 -61.75 19.55 18.98
N ALA A 570 -61.93 20.24 17.85
CA ALA A 570 -61.56 21.61 17.52
C ALA A 570 -60.09 22.13 17.65
N VAL A 571 -59.59 22.58 16.49
CA VAL A 571 -58.34 23.31 16.26
C VAL A 571 -58.38 24.74 16.82
N VAL A 572 -57.28 25.19 17.45
CA VAL A 572 -56.86 26.61 17.50
C VAL A 572 -55.34 26.71 17.29
N PRO A 573 -54.83 27.49 16.31
CA PRO A 573 -53.40 27.68 16.13
C PRO A 573 -52.88 28.82 17.02
N ILE A 574 -51.83 28.57 17.80
CA ILE A 574 -51.08 29.63 18.48
C ILE A 574 -49.87 29.98 17.62
N ALA A 575 -49.79 31.23 17.17
CA ALA A 575 -48.66 31.72 16.39
C ALA A 575 -47.41 31.84 17.27
N ALA A 576 -46.34 31.13 16.90
CA ALA A 576 -45.03 31.29 17.52
C ALA A 576 -44.36 32.55 16.95
N THR A 577 -44.41 33.66 17.68
CA THR A 577 -43.59 34.85 17.42
C THR A 577 -42.12 34.54 17.62
N THR A 578 -41.32 34.71 16.58
CA THR A 578 -39.85 34.65 16.64
C THR A 578 -39.30 35.91 17.32
N THR A 579 -38.99 35.82 18.62
CA THR A 579 -38.22 36.85 19.31
C THR A 579 -36.73 36.70 19.00
N THR A 580 -36.20 37.58 18.14
CA THR A 580 -34.77 37.76 17.91
C THR A 580 -34.06 38.17 19.21
N PRO A 581 -32.92 37.56 19.59
CA PRO A 581 -32.10 38.06 20.68
C PRO A 581 -31.54 39.46 20.33
N PRO A 582 -31.47 40.41 21.28
CA PRO A 582 -30.90 41.72 21.01
C PRO A 582 -29.39 41.61 20.75
N ALA A 583 -28.89 42.34 19.76
CA ALA A 583 -27.47 42.41 19.44
C ALA A 583 -26.66 42.91 20.65
N GLN A 584 -25.72 42.09 21.13
CA GLN A 584 -24.76 42.52 22.15
C GLN A 584 -23.77 43.50 21.54
N GLN A 585 -23.74 44.71 22.07
CA GLN A 585 -22.72 45.70 21.75
C GLN A 585 -21.36 45.20 22.24
N SER A 586 -20.34 45.30 21.39
CA SER A 586 -18.96 44.98 21.71
C SER A 586 -18.45 45.87 22.85
N ALA A 587 -18.37 45.32 24.06
CA ALA A 587 -17.63 45.95 25.14
C ALA A 587 -16.13 45.80 24.89
N SER A 588 -15.35 46.86 25.11
CA SER A 588 -13.88 46.74 25.12
C SER A 588 -13.44 45.69 26.14
N PRO A 589 -12.46 44.83 25.82
CA PRO A 589 -12.02 43.78 26.73
C PRO A 589 -11.46 44.39 28.02
N ALA A 590 -11.86 43.81 29.16
CA ALA A 590 -11.30 44.18 30.45
C ALA A 590 -9.81 43.78 30.52
N PRO A 591 -8.96 44.48 31.30
CA PRO A 591 -7.56 44.10 31.47
C PRO A 591 -7.43 42.68 32.03
N LEU A 592 -6.55 41.87 31.43
CA LEU A 592 -6.27 40.52 31.88
C LEU A 592 -5.60 40.54 33.27
N THR A 593 -6.38 40.34 34.33
CA THR A 593 -5.82 40.16 35.68
C THR A 593 -5.25 38.75 35.81
N ARG A 594 -3.91 38.66 35.92
CA ARG A 594 -3.17 37.40 36.16
C ARG A 594 -3.53 36.83 37.53
N GLY A 595 -4.58 36.01 37.59
CA GLY A 595 -4.96 35.24 38.77
C GLY A 595 -4.01 34.06 39.01
N PRO A 596 -4.01 33.47 40.22
CA PRO A 596 -3.31 32.20 40.45
C PRO A 596 -3.85 31.13 39.49
N ASN A 597 -2.96 30.27 38.99
CA ASN A 597 -3.28 29.22 38.01
C ASN A 597 -4.03 29.71 36.75
N THR A 598 -3.77 30.95 36.31
CA THR A 598 -4.28 31.45 35.02
C THR A 598 -3.16 31.43 33.97
N VAL A 599 -3.43 30.85 32.80
CA VAL A 599 -2.55 30.88 31.62
C VAL A 599 -3.17 31.82 30.59
N LEU A 600 -2.39 32.80 30.12
CA LEU A 600 -2.81 33.76 29.11
C LEU A 600 -2.24 33.40 27.75
N ILE A 601 -3.12 33.20 26.77
CA ILE A 601 -2.78 32.92 25.37
C ILE A 601 -3.32 34.03 24.48
N ALA A 602 -2.50 34.54 23.56
CA ALA A 602 -2.97 35.45 22.51
C ALA A 602 -2.17 35.32 21.23
N GLY A 603 -2.73 35.78 20.11
CA GLY A 603 -2.02 35.79 18.82
C GLY A 603 -2.91 35.32 17.69
N SER A 604 -2.38 34.49 16.80
CA SER A 604 -3.02 34.10 15.56
C SER A 604 -4.44 33.53 15.74
N ALA A 605 -5.44 34.23 15.18
CA ALA A 605 -6.81 33.74 15.09
C ALA A 605 -6.96 32.41 14.32
N GLU A 606 -5.94 32.04 13.54
CA GLU A 606 -5.84 30.74 12.89
C GLU A 606 -5.48 29.62 13.87
N VAL A 607 -4.62 29.86 14.85
CA VAL A 607 -4.15 28.83 15.80
C VAL A 607 -5.01 28.76 17.06
N ALA A 608 -5.75 29.84 17.39
CA ALA A 608 -6.66 29.89 18.53
C ALA A 608 -7.61 28.67 18.66
N PRO A 609 -8.24 28.12 17.59
CA PRO A 609 -9.06 26.90 17.70
C PRO A 609 -8.31 25.68 18.25
N ILE A 610 -7.00 25.55 17.95
CA ILE A 610 -6.16 24.47 18.47
C ILE A 610 -5.93 24.67 19.97
N SER A 611 -5.61 25.89 20.41
CA SER A 611 -5.40 26.25 21.82
C SER A 611 -6.70 26.19 22.64
N GLU A 612 -7.84 26.54 22.06
CA GLU A 612 -9.17 26.38 22.65
C GLU A 612 -9.55 24.89 22.82
N THR A 613 -9.25 24.06 21.81
CA THR A 613 -9.46 22.61 21.84
C THR A 613 -8.57 21.94 22.90
N ALA A 614 -7.30 22.35 22.99
CA ALA A 614 -6.37 21.94 24.04
C ALA A 614 -6.94 22.25 25.43
N TYR A 615 -7.47 23.45 25.65
CA TYR A 615 -8.09 23.82 26.93
C TYR A 615 -9.39 23.05 27.21
N ALA A 616 -10.23 22.82 26.20
CA ALA A 616 -11.48 22.09 26.34
C ALA A 616 -11.29 20.64 26.80
N GLY A 617 -10.18 20.00 26.40
CA GLY A 617 -9.70 18.73 26.95
C GLY A 617 -9.02 18.89 28.32
N PHE A 618 -8.06 19.80 28.44
CA PHE A 618 -7.26 19.99 29.66
C PHE A 618 -8.08 20.27 30.92
N ARG A 619 -9.12 21.11 30.82
CA ARG A 619 -10.00 21.44 31.97
C ARG A 619 -10.74 20.24 32.55
N GLN A 620 -10.84 19.12 31.82
CA GLN A 620 -11.45 17.88 32.29
C GLN A 620 -10.50 17.10 33.22
N VAL A 621 -9.19 17.20 33.00
CA VAL A 621 -8.16 16.56 33.84
C VAL A 621 -7.62 17.50 34.90
N GLN A 622 -7.61 18.81 34.67
CA GLN A 622 -7.07 19.82 35.57
C GLN A 622 -8.01 21.04 35.70
N PRO A 623 -9.13 20.93 36.46
CA PRO A 623 -10.14 21.99 36.58
C PRO A 623 -9.65 23.25 37.32
N ASN A 624 -8.54 23.16 38.06
CA ASN A 624 -7.98 24.25 38.86
C ASN A 624 -7.11 25.24 38.07
N VAL A 625 -6.98 25.07 36.74
CA VAL A 625 -6.22 25.96 35.86
C VAL A 625 -7.19 26.56 34.84
N THR A 626 -7.18 27.90 34.74
CA THR A 626 -7.95 28.62 33.72
C THR A 626 -7.03 29.02 32.58
N VAL A 627 -7.40 28.69 31.35
CA VAL A 627 -6.69 29.17 30.14
C VAL A 627 -7.58 30.17 29.44
N ASN A 628 -7.06 31.38 29.20
CA ASN A 628 -7.76 32.44 28.47
C ASN A 628 -7.08 32.61 27.11
N VAL A 629 -7.77 32.22 26.04
CA VAL A 629 -7.34 32.43 24.64
C VAL A 629 -7.95 33.73 24.13
N ASN A 630 -7.14 34.59 23.51
CA ASN A 630 -7.58 35.88 22.95
C ASN A 630 -6.95 36.10 21.56
N SER A 631 -7.74 35.85 20.51
CA SER A 631 -7.28 35.91 19.13
C SER A 631 -7.14 37.34 18.59
N SER A 632 -6.06 37.55 17.84
CA SER A 632 -5.65 38.78 17.19
C SER A 632 -4.78 38.45 15.96
N THR A 633 -3.48 38.79 15.96
CA THR A 633 -2.51 38.47 14.90
C THR A 633 -1.25 37.85 15.51
N THR A 634 -0.49 37.08 14.72
CA THR A 634 0.78 36.46 15.14
C THR A 634 1.77 37.50 15.66
N GLU A 635 1.86 38.67 15.03
CA GLU A 635 2.75 39.77 15.41
C GLU A 635 2.36 40.40 16.76
N ASP A 636 1.07 40.59 17.02
CA ASP A 636 0.55 41.08 18.31
C ASP A 636 0.77 40.05 19.43
N GLY A 637 0.56 38.75 19.12
CA GLY A 637 0.91 37.64 20.01
C GLY A 637 2.39 37.66 20.39
N PHE A 638 3.30 37.73 19.41
CA PHE A 638 4.73 37.83 19.67
C PHE A 638 5.11 39.10 20.45
N ALA A 639 4.54 40.27 20.13
CA ALA A 639 4.81 41.50 20.86
C ALA A 639 4.47 41.36 22.36
N LYS A 640 3.29 40.82 22.67
CA LYS A 640 2.82 40.57 24.04
C LYS A 640 3.63 39.50 24.77
N LEU A 641 4.02 38.43 24.07
CA LEU A 641 4.86 37.36 24.63
C LEU A 641 6.25 37.89 24.99
N CYS A 642 6.85 38.69 24.11
CA CYS A 642 8.14 39.33 24.34
C CYS A 642 8.08 40.37 25.47
N ALA A 643 6.96 41.10 25.60
CA ALA A 643 6.71 42.03 26.70
C ALA A 643 6.42 41.34 28.06
N GLY A 644 6.13 40.04 28.06
CA GLY A 644 5.78 39.29 29.28
C GLY A 644 4.32 39.48 29.71
N GLU A 645 3.46 40.01 28.85
CA GLU A 645 2.04 40.25 29.11
C GLU A 645 1.23 38.94 29.08
N ILE A 646 1.59 38.02 28.17
CA ILE A 646 1.00 36.69 28.01
C ILE A 646 2.04 35.58 28.25
N ASP A 647 1.56 34.36 28.49
CA ASP A 647 2.39 33.19 28.77
C ASP A 647 2.69 32.37 27.50
N VAL A 648 1.75 32.39 26.55
CA VAL A 648 1.79 31.62 25.30
C VAL A 648 1.32 32.48 24.13
N ALA A 649 1.98 32.39 22.97
CA ALA A 649 1.55 33.00 21.72
C ALA A 649 1.15 31.96 20.68
N ASP A 650 -0.04 32.15 20.14
CA ASP A 650 -0.56 31.44 18.98
C ASP A 650 0.04 32.05 17.70
N ALA A 651 0.61 31.24 16.78
CA ALA A 651 1.40 31.77 15.66
C ALA A 651 1.21 30.99 14.34
N SER A 652 0.78 31.69 13.29
CA SER A 652 0.60 31.11 11.93
C SER A 652 1.86 31.14 11.05
N PHE A 653 3.00 31.53 11.62
CA PHE A 653 4.33 31.49 11.01
C PHE A 653 5.41 31.53 12.11
N GLU A 654 6.64 31.14 11.77
CA GLU A 654 7.76 31.09 12.72
C GLU A 654 8.20 32.48 13.24
N PHE A 655 8.63 32.52 14.49
CA PHE A 655 9.23 33.69 15.12
C PHE A 655 10.59 34.05 14.49
N ASP A 656 10.70 35.22 13.85
CA ASP A 656 11.98 35.73 13.37
C ASP A 656 12.83 36.35 14.51
N ALA A 657 13.81 35.57 14.96
CA ALA A 657 14.80 35.98 15.94
C ALA A 657 15.66 37.20 15.50
N LYS A 658 15.77 37.50 14.20
CA LYS A 658 16.52 38.69 13.72
C LYS A 658 15.75 39.98 13.97
N SER A 659 14.43 39.94 13.84
CA SER A 659 13.55 41.08 14.12
C SER A 659 13.41 41.36 15.62
N ASN A 660 13.50 40.33 16.48
CA ASN A 660 13.33 40.47 17.94
C ASN A 660 14.41 39.71 18.76
N PRO A 661 15.70 40.08 18.66
CA PRO A 661 16.80 39.27 19.19
C PRO A 661 16.78 39.10 20.72
N GLY A 662 16.37 40.12 21.48
CA GLY A 662 16.30 40.04 22.95
C GLY A 662 15.16 39.16 23.50
N CYS A 663 14.25 38.71 22.64
CA CYS A 663 13.11 37.86 23.00
C CYS A 663 13.34 36.38 22.68
N ALA A 664 14.15 36.07 21.66
CA ALA A 664 14.48 34.70 21.26
C ALA A 664 14.99 33.81 22.41
N ASP A 665 15.83 34.38 23.30
CA ASP A 665 16.34 33.67 24.47
C ASP A 665 15.27 33.37 25.53
N GLN A 666 14.19 34.16 25.58
CA GLN A 666 13.13 34.07 26.60
C GLN A 666 12.00 33.10 26.23
N ILE A 667 11.85 32.76 24.95
CA ILE A 667 10.73 31.95 24.44
C ILE A 667 11.20 30.59 23.90
N VAL A 668 10.26 29.66 23.79
CA VAL A 668 10.41 28.37 23.08
C VAL A 668 9.24 28.22 22.12
N GLY A 669 9.49 27.71 20.91
CA GLY A 669 8.46 27.44 19.92
C GLY A 669 8.24 25.95 19.74
N PHE A 670 6.98 25.56 19.54
CA PHE A 670 6.55 24.21 19.23
C PHE A 670 5.74 24.25 17.94
N GLU A 671 6.05 23.39 16.98
CA GLU A 671 5.18 23.18 15.82
C GLU A 671 4.05 22.23 16.24
N VAL A 672 2.80 22.68 16.16
CA VAL A 672 1.65 21.95 16.76
C VAL A 672 0.76 21.26 15.73
N ALA A 673 0.68 21.79 14.52
CA ALA A 673 -0.10 21.20 13.43
C ALA A 673 0.33 21.73 12.06
N HIS A 674 -0.20 21.15 11.00
CA HIS A 674 -0.25 21.75 9.67
C HIS A 674 -1.70 22.20 9.37
N HIS A 675 -1.89 23.40 8.84
CA HIS A 675 -3.16 23.81 8.25
C HIS A 675 -3.14 23.47 6.76
N THR A 676 -4.02 22.54 6.34
CA THR A 676 -4.15 22.15 4.93
C THR A 676 -5.58 22.33 4.45
N LEU A 677 -5.75 23.08 3.36
CA LEU A 677 -7.04 23.45 2.77
C LEU A 677 -7.14 22.97 1.31
N PRO A 678 -7.50 21.70 1.07
CA PRO A 678 -7.69 21.16 -0.27
C PRO A 678 -8.76 21.90 -1.06
N ILE A 679 -8.48 22.14 -2.34
CA ILE A 679 -9.53 22.42 -3.32
C ILE A 679 -10.06 21.07 -3.81
N VAL A 680 -11.37 20.89 -3.76
CA VAL A 680 -12.07 19.63 -4.02
C VAL A 680 -13.05 19.76 -5.18
N VAL A 681 -13.16 18.68 -5.95
CA VAL A 681 -14.14 18.50 -7.04
C VAL A 681 -14.76 17.11 -6.94
N ASN A 682 -15.83 16.89 -7.69
CA ASN A 682 -16.43 15.58 -7.84
C ASN A 682 -15.44 14.56 -8.48
N PRO A 683 -15.42 13.27 -8.07
CA PRO A 683 -14.61 12.24 -8.73
C PRO A 683 -14.87 12.10 -10.23
N GLN A 684 -16.09 12.41 -10.71
CA GLN A 684 -16.45 12.38 -12.13
C GLN A 684 -15.97 13.61 -12.92
N ASN A 685 -15.34 14.60 -12.26
CA ASN A 685 -14.65 15.70 -12.92
C ASN A 685 -13.27 15.20 -13.40
N SER A 686 -13.19 14.78 -14.66
CA SER A 686 -11.98 14.20 -15.26
C SER A 686 -11.08 15.23 -15.97
N TRP A 687 -11.52 16.49 -16.11
CA TRP A 687 -10.79 17.53 -16.85
C TRP A 687 -9.93 18.42 -15.94
N ALA A 688 -10.43 18.80 -14.76
CA ALA A 688 -9.76 19.72 -13.86
C ALA A 688 -8.77 18.99 -12.94
N ARG A 689 -7.72 18.39 -13.54
CA ARG A 689 -6.73 17.61 -12.81
C ARG A 689 -5.79 18.50 -11.98
N CYS A 690 -5.13 19.45 -12.65
CA CYS A 690 -4.15 20.36 -12.06
C CYS A 690 -4.47 21.82 -12.42
N MET A 691 -4.19 22.75 -11.49
CA MET A 691 -4.27 24.20 -11.71
C MET A 691 -3.06 24.92 -11.12
N THR A 692 -2.62 25.99 -11.77
CA THR A 692 -1.66 26.93 -11.18
C THR A 692 -2.32 27.83 -10.15
N LEU A 693 -1.54 28.35 -9.20
CA LEU A 693 -2.03 29.33 -8.21
C LEU A 693 -2.67 30.57 -8.87
N ASP A 694 -2.17 30.99 -10.02
CA ASP A 694 -2.75 32.10 -10.80
C ASP A 694 -4.16 31.76 -11.32
N GLN A 695 -4.43 30.50 -11.70
CA GLN A 695 -5.76 30.06 -12.09
C GLN A 695 -6.69 30.01 -10.89
N VAL A 696 -6.23 29.45 -9.77
CA VAL A 696 -6.98 29.39 -8.50
C VAL A 696 -7.35 30.81 -8.03
N ARG A 697 -6.39 31.75 -8.03
CA ARG A 697 -6.61 33.17 -7.73
C ARG A 697 -7.63 33.79 -8.69
N LYS A 698 -7.52 33.58 -10.00
CA LYS A 698 -8.51 34.09 -10.98
C LYS A 698 -9.92 33.54 -10.73
N ILE A 699 -10.05 32.31 -10.24
CA ILE A 699 -11.34 31.69 -9.91
C ILE A 699 -11.94 32.31 -8.64
N TRP A 700 -11.16 32.41 -7.57
CA TRP A 700 -11.65 32.72 -6.22
C TRP A 700 -11.58 34.20 -5.81
N ASN A 701 -10.87 35.05 -6.55
CA ASN A 701 -10.75 36.48 -6.21
C ASN A 701 -12.10 37.22 -6.27
N ALA A 702 -12.23 38.25 -5.44
CA ALA A 702 -13.39 39.13 -5.40
C ALA A 702 -13.66 39.75 -6.79
N GLY A 703 -14.91 39.66 -7.25
CA GLY A 703 -15.32 40.15 -8.57
C GLY A 703 -14.89 39.27 -9.75
N SER A 704 -14.42 38.04 -9.53
CA SER A 704 -14.14 37.09 -10.62
C SER A 704 -15.35 36.92 -11.54
N GLN A 705 -15.08 37.01 -12.85
CA GLN A 705 -16.09 36.79 -13.91
C GLN A 705 -16.14 35.33 -14.38
N ILE A 706 -15.33 34.44 -13.77
CA ILE A 706 -15.34 33.01 -14.09
C ILE A 706 -16.59 32.38 -13.49
N THR A 707 -17.44 31.83 -14.36
CA THR A 707 -18.68 31.12 -14.05
C THR A 707 -18.81 29.78 -14.78
N ARG A 708 -17.91 29.48 -15.73
CA ARG A 708 -17.85 28.20 -16.47
C ARG A 708 -16.46 27.62 -16.53
N TRP A 709 -16.38 26.29 -16.67
CA TRP A 709 -15.12 25.55 -16.73
C TRP A 709 -14.24 25.93 -17.95
N ASP A 710 -14.84 26.14 -19.13
CA ASP A 710 -14.13 26.54 -20.36
C ASP A 710 -13.46 27.93 -20.29
N GLN A 711 -13.85 28.77 -19.34
CA GLN A 711 -13.23 30.08 -19.09
C GLN A 711 -11.92 29.98 -18.30
N ILE A 712 -11.67 28.86 -17.61
CA ILE A 712 -10.40 28.57 -16.91
C ILE A 712 -9.38 28.00 -17.90
N ASN A 713 -9.84 27.11 -18.78
CA ASN A 713 -9.07 26.52 -19.86
C ASN A 713 -10.02 26.11 -21.00
N SER A 714 -9.75 26.53 -22.24
CA SER A 714 -10.62 26.27 -23.39
C SER A 714 -10.75 24.79 -23.79
N SER A 715 -9.96 23.88 -23.21
CA SER A 715 -10.14 22.43 -23.35
C SER A 715 -11.16 21.82 -22.37
N PHE A 716 -11.58 22.58 -21.35
CA PHE A 716 -12.57 22.13 -20.37
C PHE A 716 -14.01 22.28 -20.92
N PRO A 717 -14.99 21.54 -20.38
CA PRO A 717 -16.37 21.61 -20.87
C PRO A 717 -16.98 23.01 -20.67
N ALA A 718 -17.87 23.43 -21.57
CA ALA A 718 -18.58 24.71 -21.48
C ALA A 718 -19.77 24.67 -20.48
N GLN A 719 -19.53 24.09 -19.30
CA GLN A 719 -20.51 23.87 -18.24
C GLN A 719 -20.33 24.89 -17.10
N PRO A 720 -21.41 25.30 -16.42
CA PRO A 720 -21.33 26.21 -15.27
C PRO A 720 -20.55 25.57 -14.12
N ILE A 721 -19.96 26.40 -13.26
CA ILE A 721 -19.29 25.96 -12.03
C ILE A 721 -20.15 26.34 -10.83
N THR A 722 -20.49 25.36 -10.00
CA THR A 722 -21.07 25.60 -8.67
C THR A 722 -19.93 25.82 -7.67
N PHE A 723 -19.83 27.01 -7.10
CA PHE A 723 -18.80 27.32 -6.11
C PHE A 723 -19.35 27.10 -4.71
N VAL A 724 -18.68 26.27 -3.90
CA VAL A 724 -19.10 25.92 -2.54
C VAL A 724 -17.93 26.11 -1.57
N GLY A 725 -18.18 26.51 -0.33
CA GLY A 725 -17.11 26.66 0.67
C GLY A 725 -17.63 26.92 2.09
N PRO A 726 -16.75 26.88 3.09
CA PRO A 726 -17.08 27.20 4.47
C PRO A 726 -17.59 28.65 4.64
N PRO A 727 -18.29 28.97 5.74
CA PRO A 727 -18.79 30.32 6.00
C PRO A 727 -17.66 31.35 5.91
N ARG A 728 -17.92 32.52 5.34
CA ARG A 728 -16.88 33.51 5.00
C ARG A 728 -16.13 34.08 6.20
N ASP A 729 -16.75 34.04 7.37
CA ASP A 729 -16.19 34.43 8.66
C ASP A 729 -15.43 33.29 9.37
N SER A 730 -15.48 32.05 8.86
CA SER A 730 -14.70 30.92 9.38
C SER A 730 -13.19 31.11 9.18
N VAL A 731 -12.40 30.48 10.06
CA VAL A 731 -10.93 30.47 9.97
C VAL A 731 -10.47 29.87 8.63
N GLN A 732 -11.10 28.78 8.18
CA GLN A 732 -10.78 28.11 6.92
C GLN A 732 -10.99 29.04 5.71
N ALA A 733 -12.12 29.77 5.66
CA ALA A 733 -12.36 30.75 4.59
C ALA A 733 -11.36 31.91 4.64
N GLN A 734 -11.12 32.48 5.83
CA GLN A 734 -10.19 33.60 6.00
C GLN A 734 -8.75 33.23 5.61
N VAL A 735 -8.27 32.04 6.01
CA VAL A 735 -6.93 31.56 5.65
C VAL A 735 -6.85 31.23 4.17
N PHE A 736 -7.86 30.58 3.58
CA PHE A 736 -7.91 30.32 2.14
C PHE A 736 -7.82 31.62 1.34
N ASN A 737 -8.62 32.64 1.68
CA ASN A 737 -8.62 33.93 1.01
C ASN A 737 -7.30 34.69 1.21
N ALA A 738 -6.72 34.69 2.41
CA ALA A 738 -5.41 35.29 2.66
C ALA A 738 -4.31 34.63 1.81
N THR A 739 -4.37 33.30 1.68
CA THR A 739 -3.41 32.48 0.93
C THR A 739 -3.54 32.64 -0.59
N VAL A 740 -4.77 32.64 -1.09
CA VAL A 740 -5.08 32.63 -2.53
C VAL A 740 -5.20 34.03 -3.10
N ASN A 741 -5.81 34.97 -2.36
CA ASN A 741 -6.20 36.30 -2.84
C ASN A 741 -5.46 37.46 -2.14
N ASP A 742 -4.45 37.18 -1.31
CA ASP A 742 -3.64 38.16 -0.56
C ASP A 742 -4.43 39.03 0.44
N ALA A 743 -5.62 38.61 0.88
CA ALA A 743 -6.40 39.23 1.97
C ALA A 743 -7.53 38.29 2.44
N SER A 744 -7.79 38.22 3.75
CA SER A 744 -8.73 37.24 4.35
C SER A 744 -10.21 37.48 4.01
N ASP A 745 -10.60 38.71 3.73
CA ASP A 745 -11.96 39.11 3.35
C ASP A 745 -12.21 39.10 1.83
N ARG A 746 -11.15 38.95 1.03
CA ARG A 746 -11.20 39.05 -0.43
C ARG A 746 -11.60 37.73 -1.06
N SER A 747 -12.90 37.55 -1.32
CA SER A 747 -13.43 36.33 -1.95
C SER A 747 -14.60 36.58 -2.91
N ARG A 748 -14.71 35.73 -3.95
CA ARG A 748 -15.89 35.65 -4.82
C ARG A 748 -17.15 35.26 -4.03
N GLN A 749 -18.34 35.51 -4.57
CA GLN A 749 -19.56 34.87 -4.03
C GLN A 749 -19.57 33.37 -4.38
N TYR A 750 -19.96 32.56 -3.39
CA TYR A 750 -20.06 31.11 -3.42
C TYR A 750 -21.16 30.65 -2.43
N GLN A 751 -21.59 29.40 -2.50
CA GLN A 751 -22.55 28.79 -1.57
C GLN A 751 -21.85 28.43 -0.25
N GLU A 752 -22.28 29.06 0.84
CA GLU A 752 -21.74 28.81 2.17
C GLU A 752 -22.43 27.60 2.81
N ALA A 753 -21.63 26.62 3.26
CA ALA A 753 -22.05 25.40 3.97
C ALA A 753 -21.03 25.07 5.06
N ASP A 754 -21.37 24.22 6.03
CA ASP A 754 -20.37 23.67 6.95
C ASP A 754 -19.42 22.70 6.23
N LEU A 755 -18.31 22.30 6.85
CA LEU A 755 -17.24 21.55 6.19
C LEU A 755 -17.75 20.24 5.54
N SER A 756 -18.58 19.49 6.28
CA SER A 756 -19.28 18.30 5.78
C SER A 756 -20.34 18.60 4.71
N GLY A 757 -21.00 19.76 4.77
CA GLY A 757 -21.90 20.27 3.74
C GLY A 757 -21.19 20.58 2.43
N VAL A 758 -20.03 21.26 2.47
CA VAL A 758 -19.18 21.51 1.28
C VAL A 758 -18.81 20.18 0.61
N ALA A 759 -18.36 19.20 1.40
CA ALA A 759 -18.05 17.87 0.90
C ALA A 759 -19.28 17.18 0.28
N THR A 760 -20.43 17.25 0.93
CA THR A 760 -21.69 16.65 0.46
C THR A 760 -22.17 17.27 -0.86
N ASP A 761 -22.09 18.60 -0.99
CA ASP A 761 -22.53 19.31 -2.19
C ASP A 761 -21.59 19.03 -3.37
N VAL A 762 -20.27 19.02 -3.16
CA VAL A 762 -19.28 18.69 -4.19
C VAL A 762 -19.36 17.21 -4.62
N ALA A 763 -19.63 16.29 -3.70
CA ALA A 763 -19.84 14.87 -4.02
C ALA A 763 -21.12 14.62 -4.86
N ARG A 764 -22.09 15.54 -4.84
CA ARG A 764 -23.36 15.44 -5.58
C ARG A 764 -23.35 16.12 -6.95
N ASP A 765 -22.63 17.23 -7.11
CA ASP A 765 -22.57 17.98 -8.36
C ASP A 765 -21.23 17.76 -9.10
N GLN A 766 -21.29 17.10 -10.27
CA GLN A 766 -20.13 16.84 -11.13
C GLN A 766 -19.34 18.11 -11.49
N TYR A 767 -20.00 19.27 -11.55
CA TYR A 767 -19.42 20.54 -11.96
C TYR A 767 -19.06 21.46 -10.79
N ALA A 768 -19.29 21.03 -9.55
CA ALA A 768 -18.92 21.81 -8.38
C ALA A 768 -17.40 21.88 -8.16
N LEU A 769 -16.99 23.00 -7.58
CA LEU A 769 -15.64 23.30 -7.13
C LEU A 769 -15.75 23.93 -5.74
N GLY A 770 -15.13 23.31 -4.75
CA GLY A 770 -15.11 23.85 -3.39
C GLY A 770 -13.75 23.76 -2.72
N PHE A 771 -13.68 24.23 -1.48
CA PHE A 771 -12.53 24.09 -0.61
C PHE A 771 -12.99 23.82 0.82
N LEU A 772 -12.24 23.01 1.56
CA LEU A 772 -12.54 22.58 2.93
C LEU A 772 -11.26 22.15 3.64
N ASP A 773 -11.35 21.67 4.89
CA ASP A 773 -10.20 21.19 5.66
C ASP A 773 -9.78 19.76 5.27
N PHE A 774 -8.48 19.48 5.37
CA PHE A 774 -7.94 18.17 5.00
C PHE A 774 -8.51 16.97 5.81
N PRO A 775 -8.78 17.06 7.13
CA PRO A 775 -9.47 15.99 7.86
C PRO A 775 -10.86 15.66 7.29
N THR A 776 -11.69 16.65 6.94
CA THR A 776 -12.97 16.39 6.26
C THR A 776 -12.77 15.78 4.87
N PHE A 777 -11.78 16.25 4.10
CA PHE A 777 -11.45 15.66 2.80
C PHE A 777 -11.11 14.17 2.91
N GLN A 778 -10.25 13.78 3.87
CA GLN A 778 -9.94 12.36 4.14
C GLN A 778 -11.16 11.57 4.58
N THR A 779 -12.02 12.15 5.43
CA THR A 779 -13.23 11.50 5.93
C THR A 779 -14.18 11.10 4.80
N PHE A 780 -14.35 11.96 3.79
CA PHE A 780 -15.16 11.65 2.60
C PHE A 780 -14.43 10.76 1.58
N GLY A 781 -13.09 10.75 1.58
CA GLY A 781 -12.27 9.82 0.82
C GLY A 781 -12.61 9.80 -0.67
N SER A 782 -12.93 8.62 -1.21
CA SER A 782 -13.24 8.42 -2.64
C SER A 782 -14.52 9.10 -3.14
N GLN A 783 -15.33 9.71 -2.26
CA GLN A 783 -16.49 10.53 -2.65
C GLN A 783 -16.07 11.91 -3.18
N LEU A 784 -14.83 12.34 -2.91
CA LEU A 784 -14.24 13.58 -3.39
C LEU A 784 -12.97 13.29 -4.19
N ARG A 785 -12.57 14.26 -5.03
CA ARG A 785 -11.24 14.29 -5.62
C ARG A 785 -10.56 15.61 -5.29
N GLY A 786 -9.36 15.53 -4.73
CA GLY A 786 -8.47 16.67 -4.56
C GLY A 786 -7.99 17.21 -5.91
N LEU A 787 -7.85 18.53 -6.01
CA LEU A 787 -7.31 19.20 -7.19
C LEU A 787 -5.80 19.44 -7.02
N GLU A 788 -5.00 18.99 -7.99
CA GLU A 788 -3.55 19.17 -7.97
C GLU A 788 -3.18 20.65 -8.15
N ILE A 789 -2.22 21.14 -7.37
CA ILE A 789 -1.79 22.55 -7.39
C ILE A 789 -0.36 22.64 -7.89
N ASP A 790 -0.14 23.48 -8.91
CA ASP A 790 1.20 23.83 -9.40
C ASP A 790 1.61 25.22 -8.88
N ASN A 791 2.67 25.22 -8.07
CA ASN A 791 3.31 26.42 -7.51
C ASN A 791 4.62 26.79 -8.23
N GLY A 792 4.84 26.25 -9.45
CA GLY A 792 6.06 26.41 -10.24
C GLY A 792 7.06 25.26 -10.08
N LYS A 793 6.70 24.20 -9.33
CA LYS A 793 7.47 22.96 -9.17
C LYS A 793 6.77 21.74 -9.75
N GLY A 794 5.63 21.92 -10.41
CA GLY A 794 4.78 20.84 -10.89
C GLY A 794 3.55 20.62 -10.00
N CYS A 795 2.63 19.81 -10.52
CA CYS A 795 1.34 19.53 -9.91
C CYS A 795 1.46 18.61 -8.68
N VAL A 796 0.99 19.10 -7.52
CA VAL A 796 0.96 18.35 -6.26
C VAL A 796 -0.49 18.14 -5.83
N GLU A 797 -0.94 16.89 -5.65
CA GLU A 797 -2.28 16.60 -5.11
C GLU A 797 -2.34 16.84 -3.59
N PRO A 798 -3.52 17.15 -3.02
CA PRO A 798 -3.71 17.14 -1.57
C PRO A 798 -3.92 15.70 -1.11
N ASN A 799 -2.96 15.14 -0.41
CA ASN A 799 -3.02 13.80 0.15
C ASN A 799 -2.35 13.78 1.55
N ALA A 800 -2.31 12.62 2.21
CA ALA A 800 -1.80 12.50 3.58
C ALA A 800 -0.34 12.96 3.71
N VAL A 801 0.47 12.68 2.69
CA VAL A 801 1.88 13.02 2.64
C VAL A 801 2.03 14.53 2.39
N THR A 802 1.42 15.07 1.34
CA THR A 802 1.59 16.48 0.95
C THR A 802 1.00 17.45 1.95
N ALA A 803 -0.04 17.04 2.69
CA ALA A 803 -0.61 17.72 3.84
C ALA A 803 0.28 17.64 5.10
N GLY A 804 0.99 16.52 5.32
CA GLY A 804 1.90 16.34 6.46
C GLY A 804 3.31 16.92 6.27
N THR A 805 3.73 17.14 5.02
CA THR A 805 5.11 17.53 4.62
C THR A 805 5.24 18.97 4.09
N GLY A 806 4.14 19.67 3.82
CA GLY A 806 4.20 21.03 3.27
C GLY A 806 4.48 21.08 1.77
N PHE A 807 4.27 19.99 1.01
CA PHE A 807 4.42 20.03 -0.44
C PHE A 807 3.21 20.67 -1.16
N TYR A 808 2.02 20.68 -0.55
CA TYR A 808 0.82 21.35 -1.09
C TYR A 808 0.82 22.89 -0.84
N LEU A 809 1.99 23.53 -0.87
CA LEU A 809 2.15 24.97 -0.65
C LEU A 809 1.49 25.80 -1.78
N PRO A 810 0.84 26.94 -1.44
CA PRO A 810 0.76 27.57 -0.13
C PRO A 810 -0.47 27.13 0.69
N LEU A 811 -1.29 26.21 0.18
CA LEU A 811 -2.51 25.71 0.82
C LEU A 811 -2.27 24.67 1.92
N CYS A 812 -1.01 24.29 2.17
CA CYS A 812 -0.52 23.53 3.31
C CYS A 812 0.62 24.31 3.97
N LYS A 813 0.50 24.65 5.26
CA LYS A 813 1.56 25.33 6.01
C LYS A 813 1.63 24.89 7.47
N PRO A 814 2.81 24.95 8.11
CA PRO A 814 2.96 24.67 9.53
C PRO A 814 2.38 25.81 10.39
N VAL A 815 1.87 25.45 11.57
CA VAL A 815 1.40 26.40 12.60
C VAL A 815 1.99 26.07 13.97
N PHE A 816 2.20 27.10 14.77
CA PHE A 816 3.08 27.08 15.92
C PHE A 816 2.43 27.66 17.17
N VAL A 817 2.93 27.22 18.31
CA VAL A 817 2.65 27.78 19.63
C VAL A 817 3.98 28.10 20.31
N TYR A 818 4.12 29.32 20.83
CA TYR A 818 5.34 29.78 21.49
C TYR A 818 5.10 30.06 22.98
N ALA A 819 5.80 29.40 23.88
CA ALA A 819 5.68 29.64 25.32
C ALA A 819 6.86 30.46 25.88
N ARG A 820 6.59 31.28 26.89
CA ARG A 820 7.61 31.93 27.72
C ARG A 820 8.29 30.92 28.65
N LYS A 821 9.62 30.88 28.67
CA LYS A 821 10.41 29.94 29.50
C LYS A 821 10.33 30.23 31.00
N ASP A 822 10.03 31.46 31.40
CA ASP A 822 9.74 31.83 32.78
C ASP A 822 8.30 31.48 33.17
N SER A 823 7.31 31.69 32.30
CA SER A 823 5.93 31.21 32.51
C SER A 823 5.86 29.68 32.68
N LEU A 824 6.68 28.91 31.96
CA LEU A 824 6.80 27.45 32.13
C LEU A 824 7.30 27.01 33.53
N ARG A 825 7.70 27.94 34.41
CA ARG A 825 8.01 27.64 35.82
C ARG A 825 6.80 27.66 36.74
N GLU A 826 5.69 28.22 36.26
CA GLU A 826 4.42 28.25 37.00
C GLU A 826 3.66 26.93 36.79
N PRO A 827 3.18 26.25 37.86
CA PRO A 827 2.56 24.93 37.75
C PRO A 827 1.41 24.85 36.73
N GLY A 828 0.58 25.89 36.63
CA GLY A 828 -0.56 25.92 35.70
C GLY A 828 -0.14 25.92 34.23
N ALA A 829 0.84 26.75 33.88
CA ALA A 829 1.38 26.83 32.51
C ALA A 829 2.20 25.58 32.16
N ALA A 830 2.99 25.06 33.10
CA ALA A 830 3.73 23.81 32.94
C ALA A 830 2.78 22.62 32.65
N ALA A 831 1.71 22.47 33.45
CA ALA A 831 0.74 21.41 33.28
C ALA A 831 -0.05 21.54 31.97
N PHE A 832 -0.47 22.76 31.61
CA PHE A 832 -1.18 23.01 30.34
C PHE A 832 -0.30 22.71 29.12
N MET A 833 0.93 23.23 29.09
CA MET A 833 1.83 23.02 27.95
C MET A 833 2.27 21.56 27.81
N ARG A 834 2.47 20.83 28.93
CA ARG A 834 2.68 19.38 28.89
C ARG A 834 1.48 18.68 28.26
N TYR A 835 0.26 18.94 28.75
CA TYR A 835 -0.96 18.33 28.22
C TYR A 835 -1.15 18.62 26.73
N TYR A 836 -0.92 19.88 26.31
CA TYR A 836 -1.04 20.31 24.92
C TYR A 836 -0.09 19.51 24.02
N MET A 837 1.20 19.42 24.36
CA MET A 837 2.15 18.66 23.55
C MET A 837 1.85 17.15 23.59
N GLU A 838 1.54 16.58 24.75
CA GLU A 838 1.25 15.15 24.94
C GLU A 838 -0.01 14.68 24.21
N ASN A 839 -0.99 15.57 24.00
CA ASN A 839 -2.25 15.27 23.31
C ASN A 839 -2.31 15.91 21.90
N GLY A 840 -1.19 16.36 21.36
CA GLY A 840 -1.12 17.18 20.15
C GLY A 840 -1.82 16.58 18.92
N GLU A 841 -1.72 15.26 18.72
CA GLU A 841 -2.44 14.57 17.63
C GLU A 841 -3.95 14.74 17.74
N LYS A 842 -4.52 14.40 18.90
CA LYS A 842 -5.97 14.49 19.12
C LYS A 842 -6.45 15.94 19.05
N ILE A 843 -5.70 16.87 19.66
CA ILE A 843 -6.04 18.29 19.68
C ILE A 843 -6.05 18.87 18.26
N ALA A 844 -5.04 18.57 17.44
CA ALA A 844 -4.99 19.04 16.06
C ALA A 844 -6.14 18.46 15.22
N PHE A 845 -6.43 17.16 15.37
CA PHE A 845 -7.53 16.51 14.64
C PHE A 845 -8.91 17.06 15.02
N ASP A 846 -9.21 17.14 16.33
CA ASP A 846 -10.46 17.71 16.85
C ASP A 846 -10.64 19.19 16.44
N ALA A 847 -9.56 19.93 16.25
CA ALA A 847 -9.56 21.33 15.82
C ALA A 847 -9.67 21.52 14.29
N HIS A 848 -9.81 20.44 13.50
CA HIS A 848 -9.81 20.44 12.02
C HIS A 848 -8.47 20.82 11.37
N TYR A 849 -7.35 20.50 12.02
CA TYR A 849 -6.00 20.61 11.48
C TYR A 849 -5.40 19.25 11.18
N VAL A 850 -4.25 19.23 10.50
CA VAL A 850 -3.47 18.03 10.24
C VAL A 850 -2.46 17.84 11.38
N PRO A 851 -2.57 16.77 12.19
CA PRO A 851 -1.59 16.43 13.21
C PRO A 851 -0.14 16.44 12.74
N ARG A 852 0.78 16.77 13.66
CA ARG A 852 2.21 16.51 13.45
C ARG A 852 2.52 15.02 13.60
N ALA A 853 3.65 14.62 13.02
CA ALA A 853 4.17 13.28 13.17
C ALA A 853 4.46 12.95 14.65
N GLN A 854 4.29 11.68 15.05
CA GLN A 854 4.58 11.25 16.43
C GLN A 854 6.01 11.62 16.86
N SER A 855 6.99 11.61 15.95
CA SER A 855 8.35 12.09 16.25
C SER A 855 8.40 13.55 16.68
N THR A 856 7.65 14.44 16.01
CA THR A 856 7.57 15.86 16.37
C THR A 856 6.80 16.06 17.67
N ILE A 857 5.77 15.23 17.92
CA ILE A 857 5.05 15.20 19.20
C ILE A 857 5.99 14.76 20.33
N ASP A 858 6.75 13.67 20.15
CA ASP A 858 7.73 13.16 21.10
C ASP A 858 8.85 14.19 21.37
N GLU A 859 9.31 14.89 20.32
CA GLU A 859 10.29 15.99 20.43
C GLU A 859 9.73 17.19 21.21
N ASN A 860 8.51 17.64 20.90
CA ASN A 860 7.80 18.69 21.63
C ASN A 860 7.59 18.31 23.11
N VAL A 861 7.19 17.07 23.39
CA VAL A 861 7.00 16.53 24.75
C VAL A 861 8.33 16.46 25.50
N ALA A 862 9.41 15.96 24.88
CA ALA A 862 10.72 15.93 25.50
C ALA A 862 11.27 17.35 25.78
N GLN A 863 11.00 18.31 24.89
CA GLN A 863 11.41 19.70 25.04
C GLN A 863 10.65 20.41 26.16
N VAL A 864 9.33 20.23 26.28
CA VAL A 864 8.57 20.81 27.40
C VAL A 864 8.93 20.13 28.73
N ASP A 865 9.17 18.81 28.74
CA ASP A 865 9.55 18.05 29.94
C ASP A 865 10.88 18.50 30.56
N GLU A 866 11.89 18.82 29.75
CA GLU A 866 13.15 19.38 30.26
C GLU A 866 12.98 20.82 30.76
N LEU A 867 12.07 21.61 30.17
CA LEU A 867 11.80 23.00 30.58
C LEU A 867 10.99 23.11 31.88
N ILE A 868 10.06 22.19 32.14
CA ILE A 868 9.22 22.15 33.36
C ILE A 868 9.85 21.33 34.50
N LYS A 869 11.09 20.88 34.33
CA LYS A 869 11.82 19.99 35.24
C LYS A 869 11.99 20.63 36.63
N GLY A 870 11.36 20.02 37.63
CA GLY A 870 11.38 20.51 39.02
C GLY A 870 10.27 21.51 39.37
N VAL A 871 9.37 21.82 38.44
CA VAL A 871 8.12 22.54 38.73
C VAL A 871 7.19 21.61 39.53
N PRO A 872 6.61 22.06 40.68
CA PRO A 872 5.69 21.24 41.44
C PRO A 872 4.36 21.05 40.70
N PRO A 873 3.59 19.97 40.98
CA PRO A 873 2.26 19.80 40.40
C PRO A 873 1.32 20.93 40.84
N VAL A 874 0.31 21.21 40.01
CA VAL A 874 -0.74 22.18 40.35
C VAL A 874 -1.45 21.72 41.62
N THR A 875 -1.56 22.62 42.59
CA THR A 875 -2.24 22.33 43.86
C THR A 875 -3.75 22.16 43.68
N ALA A 876 -4.31 21.18 44.38
CA ALA A 876 -5.75 20.91 44.47
C ALA A 876 -6.52 22.03 45.19
#